data_AF-A0A3M6VU23-F1
#
_entry.id   AF-A0A3M6VU23-F1
#
_cell.length_a   1.000
_cell.length_b   1.000
_cell.length_c   1.000
_cell.angle_alpha   90.00
_cell.angle_beta   90.00
_cell.angle_gamma   90.00
#
_symmetry.space_group_name_H-M   'P 1'
#
loop_
_entity.id
_entity.type
_entity.pdbx_description
1 polymer ?
#
loop_
_entity_poly.entity_id
_entity_poly.type
_entity_poly.pdbx_seq_one_letter_code
_entity_poly.pdbx_strand_id
1 'polypeptide(L)'
;MSTTRVGERLKELTAFLAHQHAVDSVEETLDHLQTEINDAMGRSRASAQQCTILLFQSAEPPSLLRFLSASADFADDSRKREISAARGSVLVLLAFFLKSYGTHRALSKQHVVDMYNTCQQTARADPFNRVKAHALTVVINILKYADKSVDSEDIEPRAYVEKLFYDVKFSKATQTAKGQMLEVIGYLVEKFPTEVESSVPSLLSWTEDALEKQFLSNSPEMMMVNGLLFALARLLECDAERYTRDEGLRKKIYSYLLTVFATTVSGTLSRYQVTNSSEMFLVKHAQIFQHEIGPSGHLWFSYMKFCCLSENKTIKKHAFDCSSAIFETLNAYLLDMIDYMRKKCLNKILKEVLPVVSDSAAGTSIMAFAVQCLGWLAQSIYSYLGAKNYGKIEEKLRTLGESLLALDAKATARKWPLFLQYVQSIGHFVKERHDVPLDEGYVKFLGDILCHLMTAYPQFLWKSKVMVHKSVAAVISALSSWTVVDPLVDRFVLHTLMLSISNATDPDHTMQQDTRAVVYRLRTSDAAWLYLRQVIYHPDTGEIVTNLLYDYEGFWLALLHCHTETLVEPTPVLSTNGNNDVEMKEPTVVGRTLQVILVDSTIKRVLGIISQLNLSYQFDLQQKTNYEKITTGYLSTLTSFKLIVPMRTTAYCTSRPHDYAQPD
;
A
#
# COMPACT_ATOMS: atom_id res chain seq x y z
N MET A 1 -12.82 -31.32 -23.87
CA MET A 1 -12.21 -30.30 -22.98
C MET A 1 -13.25 -29.91 -21.94
N SER A 2 -12.99 -30.09 -20.64
CA SER A 2 -13.93 -29.66 -19.59
C SER A 2 -14.00 -28.14 -19.64
N THR A 3 -15.17 -27.57 -19.99
CA THR A 3 -15.36 -26.12 -20.02
C THR A 3 -15.23 -25.57 -18.61
N THR A 4 -14.28 -24.66 -18.42
CA THR A 4 -14.23 -23.86 -17.19
C THR A 4 -15.42 -22.90 -17.20
N ARG A 5 -15.97 -22.57 -16.02
CA ARG A 5 -17.10 -21.63 -15.90
C ARG A 5 -16.81 -20.26 -16.54
N VAL A 6 -15.57 -19.79 -16.44
CA VAL A 6 -15.08 -18.59 -17.17
C VAL A 6 -15.29 -18.71 -18.68
N GLY A 7 -14.95 -19.87 -19.26
CA GLY A 7 -15.15 -20.13 -20.69
C GLY A 7 -16.63 -20.17 -21.10
N GLU A 8 -17.52 -20.67 -20.24
CA GLU A 8 -18.97 -20.67 -20.51
C GLU A 8 -19.53 -19.25 -20.57
N ARG A 9 -19.17 -18.39 -19.62
CA ARG A 9 -19.58 -16.97 -19.62
C ARG A 9 -19.04 -16.19 -20.82
N LEU A 10 -17.83 -16.50 -21.31
CA LEU A 10 -17.31 -15.90 -22.53
C LEU A 10 -18.08 -16.35 -23.79
N LYS A 11 -18.58 -17.59 -23.82
CA LYS A 11 -19.46 -18.07 -24.91
C LYS A 11 -20.78 -17.31 -24.92
N GLU A 12 -21.41 -17.15 -23.75
CA GLU A 12 -22.65 -16.39 -23.59
C GLU A 12 -22.50 -14.95 -24.07
N LEU A 13 -21.41 -14.28 -23.65
CA LEU A 13 -21.10 -12.92 -24.08
C LEU A 13 -20.87 -12.82 -25.61
N THR A 14 -20.24 -13.82 -26.22
CA THR A 14 -20.03 -13.85 -27.66
C THR A 14 -21.35 -14.11 -28.40
N ALA A 15 -22.17 -15.03 -27.90
CA ALA A 15 -23.47 -15.38 -28.49
C ALA A 15 -24.41 -14.16 -28.55
N PHE A 16 -24.30 -13.25 -27.57
CA PHE A 16 -25.01 -11.98 -27.57
C PHE A 16 -24.73 -11.10 -28.80
N LEU A 17 -23.51 -11.12 -29.36
CA LEU A 17 -23.22 -10.37 -30.59
C LEU A 17 -24.06 -10.91 -31.76
N ALA A 18 -24.18 -12.24 -31.86
CA ALA A 18 -24.93 -12.90 -32.91
C ALA A 18 -26.46 -12.81 -32.72
N HIS A 19 -26.96 -12.93 -31.49
CA HIS A 19 -28.40 -12.91 -31.20
C HIS A 19 -28.70 -12.04 -29.98
N GLN A 20 -29.61 -11.08 -30.14
CA GLN A 20 -29.99 -10.13 -29.09
C GLN A 20 -30.47 -10.80 -27.79
N HIS A 21 -31.19 -11.91 -27.92
CA HIS A 21 -31.74 -12.68 -26.80
C HIS A 21 -30.91 -13.93 -26.45
N ALA A 22 -29.62 -13.97 -26.84
CA ALA A 22 -28.74 -15.07 -26.43
C ALA A 22 -28.47 -15.09 -24.92
N VAL A 23 -28.63 -13.94 -24.26
CA VAL A 23 -28.50 -13.76 -22.81
C VAL A 23 -29.64 -12.87 -22.33
N ASP A 24 -30.14 -13.13 -21.12
CA ASP A 24 -31.18 -12.31 -20.49
C ASP A 24 -30.64 -10.92 -20.11
N SER A 25 -29.38 -10.86 -19.68
CA SER A 25 -28.68 -9.62 -19.34
C SER A 25 -27.16 -9.76 -19.53
N VAL A 26 -26.58 -8.82 -20.30
CA VAL A 26 -25.12 -8.71 -20.46
C VAL A 26 -24.46 -8.29 -19.15
N GLU A 27 -25.11 -7.43 -18.37
CA GLU A 27 -24.59 -6.97 -17.07
C GLU A 27 -24.48 -8.15 -16.08
N GLU A 28 -25.54 -8.96 -15.99
CA GLU A 28 -25.54 -10.15 -15.13
C GLU A 28 -24.50 -11.19 -15.57
N THR A 29 -24.36 -11.40 -16.88
CA THR A 29 -23.33 -12.30 -17.44
C THR A 29 -21.92 -11.84 -17.04
N LEU A 30 -21.66 -10.52 -17.05
CA LEU A 30 -20.38 -9.93 -16.67
C LEU A 30 -20.15 -9.96 -15.15
N ASP A 31 -21.19 -9.80 -14.32
CA ASP A 31 -21.10 -9.95 -12.86
C ASP A 31 -20.78 -11.40 -12.46
N HIS A 32 -21.40 -12.37 -13.13
CA HIS A 32 -21.06 -13.78 -12.99
C HIS A 32 -19.63 -14.06 -13.46
N LEU A 33 -19.21 -13.52 -14.62
CA LEU A 33 -17.85 -13.64 -15.09
C LEU A 33 -16.84 -13.06 -14.08
N GLN A 34 -17.13 -11.89 -13.49
CA GLN A 34 -16.28 -11.28 -12.46
C GLN A 34 -16.12 -12.18 -11.22
N THR A 35 -17.22 -12.81 -10.78
CA THR A 35 -17.21 -13.74 -9.65
C THR A 35 -16.34 -14.96 -9.93
N GLU A 36 -16.50 -15.56 -11.12
CA GLU A 36 -15.71 -16.72 -11.55
C GLU A 36 -14.23 -16.37 -11.76
N ILE A 37 -13.91 -15.15 -12.21
CA ILE A 37 -12.53 -14.65 -12.26
C ILE A 37 -11.94 -14.58 -10.86
N ASN A 38 -12.65 -14.00 -9.89
CA ASN A 38 -12.14 -13.85 -8.53
C ASN A 38 -11.83 -15.21 -7.88
N ASP A 39 -12.73 -16.18 -8.06
CA ASP A 39 -12.54 -17.55 -7.60
C ASP A 39 -11.35 -18.23 -8.30
N ALA A 40 -11.25 -18.12 -9.63
CA ALA A 40 -10.16 -18.72 -10.39
C ALA A 40 -8.78 -18.13 -10.05
N MET A 41 -8.70 -16.81 -9.82
CA MET A 41 -7.48 -16.10 -9.46
C MET A 41 -7.03 -16.39 -8.02
N GLY A 42 -7.96 -16.63 -7.10
CA GLY A 42 -7.66 -16.95 -5.70
C GLY A 42 -7.36 -18.41 -5.42
N ARG A 43 -7.79 -19.33 -6.29
CA ARG A 43 -7.70 -20.79 -6.05
C ARG A 43 -6.28 -21.35 -6.15
N SER A 44 -5.58 -21.12 -7.26
CA SER A 44 -4.23 -21.64 -7.48
C SER A 44 -3.54 -20.93 -8.65
N ARG A 45 -2.20 -21.06 -8.74
CA ARG A 45 -1.42 -20.48 -9.85
C ARG A 45 -1.85 -21.01 -11.22
N ALA A 46 -2.05 -22.32 -11.34
CA ALA A 46 -2.46 -22.94 -12.60
C ALA A 46 -3.87 -22.48 -13.02
N SER A 47 -4.79 -22.37 -12.06
CA SER A 47 -6.14 -21.83 -12.27
C SER A 47 -6.08 -20.37 -12.75
N ALA A 48 -5.26 -19.54 -12.09
CA ALA A 48 -5.07 -18.14 -12.48
C ALA A 48 -4.47 -18.00 -13.89
N GLN A 49 -3.49 -18.83 -14.26
CA GLN A 49 -2.91 -18.84 -15.61
C GLN A 49 -3.91 -19.26 -16.68
N GLN A 50 -4.71 -20.29 -16.43
CA GLN A 50 -5.76 -20.70 -17.35
C GLN A 50 -6.82 -19.59 -17.52
N CYS A 51 -7.19 -18.92 -16.43
CA CYS A 51 -8.11 -17.79 -16.45
C CYS A 51 -7.59 -16.66 -17.35
N THR A 52 -6.34 -16.22 -17.17
CA THR A 52 -5.77 -15.11 -17.96
C THR A 52 -5.65 -15.45 -19.45
N ILE A 53 -5.30 -16.69 -19.79
CA ILE A 53 -5.29 -17.16 -21.19
C ILE A 53 -6.70 -17.07 -21.80
N LEU A 54 -7.73 -17.51 -21.06
CA LEU A 54 -9.12 -17.44 -21.52
C LEU A 54 -9.60 -16.00 -21.75
N LEU A 55 -9.29 -15.10 -20.82
CA LEU A 55 -9.76 -13.72 -20.87
C LEU A 55 -9.12 -12.89 -21.98
N PHE A 56 -7.87 -13.18 -22.36
CA PHE A 56 -7.09 -12.30 -23.25
C PHE A 56 -6.69 -12.95 -24.57
N GLN A 57 -6.36 -14.24 -24.60
CA GLN A 57 -5.78 -14.89 -25.78
C GLN A 57 -6.71 -15.90 -26.47
N SER A 58 -7.72 -16.40 -25.76
CA SER A 58 -8.59 -17.46 -26.27
C SER A 58 -9.30 -17.10 -27.59
N ALA A 59 -9.27 -18.06 -28.52
CA ALA A 59 -9.99 -17.98 -29.77
C ALA A 59 -11.41 -18.53 -29.67
N GLU A 60 -11.56 -19.66 -28.99
CA GLU A 60 -12.84 -20.35 -28.79
C GLU A 60 -12.94 -20.84 -27.34
N PRO A 61 -13.75 -20.17 -26.49
CA PRO A 61 -14.54 -18.98 -26.78
C PRO A 61 -13.70 -17.72 -27.07
N PRO A 62 -14.22 -16.73 -27.81
CA PRO A 62 -13.55 -15.45 -27.98
C PRO A 62 -13.24 -14.76 -26.66
N SER A 63 -12.01 -14.27 -26.54
CA SER A 63 -11.54 -13.49 -25.39
C SER A 63 -12.26 -12.13 -25.29
N LEU A 64 -12.13 -11.44 -24.14
CA LEU A 64 -12.70 -10.10 -23.95
C LEU A 64 -12.14 -9.10 -24.96
N LEU A 65 -10.86 -9.23 -25.33
CA LEU A 65 -10.23 -8.38 -26.34
C LEU A 65 -10.80 -8.62 -27.74
N ARG A 66 -11.00 -9.89 -28.11
CA ARG A 66 -11.65 -10.24 -29.37
C ARG A 66 -13.11 -9.79 -29.44
N PHE A 67 -13.83 -9.85 -28.32
CA PHE A 67 -15.17 -9.28 -28.22
C PHE A 67 -15.16 -7.78 -28.52
N LEU A 68 -14.23 -7.01 -27.94
CA LEU A 68 -14.11 -5.57 -28.20
C LEU A 68 -13.82 -5.27 -29.67
N SER A 69 -12.92 -6.02 -30.30
CA SER A 69 -12.62 -5.87 -31.74
C SER A 69 -13.83 -6.23 -32.61
N ALA A 70 -14.45 -7.38 -32.41
CA ALA A 70 -15.57 -7.85 -33.23
C ALA A 70 -16.81 -6.95 -33.09
N SER A 71 -17.04 -6.40 -31.91
CA SER A 71 -18.17 -5.51 -31.65
C SER A 71 -17.93 -4.07 -32.12
N ALA A 72 -16.69 -3.67 -32.43
CA ALA A 72 -16.37 -2.32 -32.93
C ALA A 72 -16.97 -2.06 -34.32
N ASP A 73 -16.89 -3.06 -35.20
CA ASP A 73 -17.32 -2.99 -36.61
C ASP A 73 -18.79 -3.37 -36.83
N PHE A 74 -19.58 -3.46 -35.75
CA PHE A 74 -20.98 -3.88 -35.85
C PHE A 74 -21.81 -2.82 -36.60
N ALA A 75 -22.26 -3.20 -37.80
CA ALA A 75 -22.90 -2.28 -38.75
C ALA A 75 -24.42 -2.11 -38.57
N ASP A 76 -25.07 -2.95 -37.77
CA ASP A 76 -26.52 -2.86 -37.53
C ASP A 76 -26.84 -1.67 -36.61
N ASP A 77 -27.38 -0.61 -37.22
CA ASP A 77 -27.75 0.62 -36.55
C ASP A 77 -28.81 0.43 -35.46
N SER A 78 -29.62 -0.64 -35.52
CA SER A 78 -30.68 -0.90 -34.54
C SER A 78 -30.13 -1.34 -33.18
N ARG A 79 -29.02 -2.10 -33.16
CA ARG A 79 -28.39 -2.65 -31.94
C ARG A 79 -27.14 -1.90 -31.50
N LYS A 80 -26.73 -0.87 -32.24
CA LYS A 80 -25.50 -0.10 -31.99
C LYS A 80 -25.39 0.49 -30.57
N ARG A 81 -26.49 0.95 -29.97
CA ARG A 81 -26.51 1.48 -28.59
C ARG A 81 -26.35 0.38 -27.54
N GLU A 82 -27.03 -0.74 -27.76
CA GLU A 82 -26.99 -1.90 -26.89
C GLU A 82 -25.57 -2.51 -26.86
N ILE A 83 -24.97 -2.68 -28.04
CA ILE A 83 -23.61 -3.21 -28.18
C ILE A 83 -22.57 -2.24 -27.61
N SER A 84 -22.74 -0.93 -27.79
CA SER A 84 -21.82 0.04 -27.16
C SER A 84 -21.93 0.04 -25.63
N ALA A 85 -23.11 -0.22 -25.06
CA ALA A 85 -23.26 -0.44 -23.62
C ALA A 85 -22.52 -1.71 -23.17
N ALA A 86 -22.66 -2.82 -23.90
CA ALA A 86 -21.92 -4.06 -23.64
C ALA A 86 -20.40 -3.88 -23.69
N ARG A 87 -19.88 -3.16 -24.72
CA ARG A 87 -18.45 -2.78 -24.78
C ARG A 87 -18.02 -1.98 -23.55
N GLY A 88 -18.84 -1.02 -23.14
CA GLY A 88 -18.63 -0.24 -21.92
C GLY A 88 -18.47 -1.12 -20.68
N SER A 89 -19.38 -2.08 -20.49
CA SER A 89 -19.36 -2.99 -19.35
C SER A 89 -18.15 -3.94 -19.37
N VAL A 90 -17.74 -4.43 -20.55
CA VAL A 90 -16.49 -5.21 -20.70
C VAL A 90 -15.26 -4.38 -20.29
N LEU A 91 -15.18 -3.12 -20.73
CA LEU A 91 -14.08 -2.22 -20.34
C LEU A 91 -14.09 -1.91 -18.83
N VAL A 92 -15.26 -1.82 -18.21
CA VAL A 92 -15.38 -1.69 -16.74
C VAL A 92 -14.85 -2.94 -16.03
N LEU A 93 -15.18 -4.14 -16.53
CA LEU A 93 -14.64 -5.39 -16.01
C LEU A 93 -13.11 -5.45 -16.14
N LEU A 94 -12.56 -5.08 -17.30
CA LEU A 94 -11.10 -5.01 -17.53
C LEU A 94 -10.43 -4.02 -16.56
N ALA A 95 -11.03 -2.85 -16.35
CA ALA A 95 -10.52 -1.86 -15.40
C ALA A 95 -10.53 -2.41 -13.97
N PHE A 96 -11.60 -3.10 -13.55
CA PHE A 96 -11.68 -3.76 -12.25
C PHE A 96 -10.62 -4.86 -12.10
N PHE A 97 -10.44 -5.68 -13.15
CA PHE A 97 -9.48 -6.75 -13.20
C PHE A 97 -8.05 -6.24 -12.97
N LEU A 98 -7.62 -5.22 -13.71
CA LEU A 98 -6.29 -4.62 -13.55
C LEU A 98 -6.06 -4.02 -12.16
N LYS A 99 -7.07 -3.38 -11.59
CA LYS A 99 -7.00 -2.81 -10.24
C LYS A 99 -6.82 -3.88 -9.16
N SER A 100 -7.29 -5.10 -9.41
CA SER A 100 -7.25 -6.21 -8.45
C SER A 100 -6.06 -7.13 -8.69
N TYR A 101 -5.67 -7.33 -9.96
CA TYR A 101 -4.73 -8.37 -10.38
C TYR A 101 -3.63 -7.89 -11.34
N GLY A 102 -3.47 -6.57 -11.55
CA GLY A 102 -2.48 -6.01 -12.50
C GLY A 102 -1.04 -6.44 -12.22
N THR A 103 -0.69 -6.66 -10.95
CA THR A 103 0.65 -7.14 -10.53
C THR A 103 0.72 -8.66 -10.36
N HIS A 104 -0.35 -9.39 -10.69
CA HIS A 104 -0.42 -10.82 -10.45
C HIS A 104 0.50 -11.59 -11.40
N ARG A 105 1.27 -12.56 -10.88
CA ARG A 105 2.26 -13.33 -11.67
C ARG A 105 1.68 -14.16 -12.83
N ALA A 106 0.35 -14.33 -12.87
CA ALA A 106 -0.35 -15.00 -13.99
C ALA A 106 -0.59 -14.08 -15.21
N LEU A 107 -0.40 -12.76 -15.06
CA LEU A 107 -0.39 -11.83 -16.18
C LEU A 107 0.98 -11.87 -16.85
N SER A 108 1.00 -12.22 -18.13
CA SER A 108 2.20 -12.11 -18.95
C SER A 108 2.32 -10.69 -19.51
N LYS A 109 3.55 -10.29 -19.87
CA LYS A 109 3.81 -9.04 -20.62
C LYS A 109 2.91 -8.92 -21.84
N GLN A 110 2.79 -9.99 -22.64
CA GLN A 110 1.96 -10.00 -23.84
C GLN A 110 0.49 -9.69 -23.54
N HIS A 111 -0.09 -10.26 -22.47
CA HIS A 111 -1.48 -9.94 -22.10
C HIS A 111 -1.68 -8.45 -21.86
N VAL A 112 -0.72 -7.82 -21.18
CA VAL A 112 -0.80 -6.39 -20.83
C VAL A 112 -0.67 -5.51 -22.08
N VAL A 113 0.28 -5.83 -22.96
CA VAL A 113 0.48 -5.11 -24.23
C VAL A 113 -0.74 -5.24 -25.15
N ASP A 114 -1.33 -6.43 -25.28
CA ASP A 114 -2.53 -6.65 -26.09
C ASP A 114 -3.74 -5.85 -25.57
N MET A 115 -3.93 -5.83 -24.24
CA MET A 115 -4.96 -5.01 -23.60
C MET A 115 -4.71 -3.52 -23.86
N TYR A 116 -3.46 -3.06 -23.71
CA TYR A 116 -3.10 -1.66 -23.91
C TYR A 116 -3.40 -1.22 -25.34
N ASN A 117 -2.92 -1.94 -26.34
CA ASN A 117 -3.10 -1.59 -27.76
C ASN A 117 -4.57 -1.60 -28.16
N THR A 118 -5.33 -2.61 -27.72
CA THR A 118 -6.78 -2.69 -27.99
C THR A 118 -7.53 -1.50 -27.39
N CYS A 119 -7.25 -1.16 -26.12
CA CYS A 119 -7.93 -0.06 -25.43
C CYS A 119 -7.46 1.32 -25.92
N GLN A 120 -6.19 1.49 -26.29
CA GLN A 120 -5.67 2.69 -26.93
C GLN A 120 -6.40 2.96 -28.25
N GLN A 121 -6.53 1.94 -29.10
CA GLN A 121 -7.24 2.06 -30.37
C GLN A 121 -8.73 2.37 -30.15
N THR A 122 -9.37 1.67 -29.21
CA THR A 122 -10.78 1.90 -28.84
C THR A 122 -10.99 3.33 -28.34
N ALA A 123 -10.10 3.84 -27.48
CA ALA A 123 -10.20 5.20 -26.94
C ALA A 123 -10.18 6.29 -28.01
N ARG A 124 -9.47 6.05 -29.13
CA ARG A 124 -9.38 7.00 -30.24
C ARG A 124 -10.51 6.85 -31.24
N ALA A 125 -10.76 5.62 -31.70
CA ALA A 125 -11.60 5.34 -32.86
C ALA A 125 -13.10 5.19 -32.54
N ASP A 126 -13.48 4.86 -31.30
CA ASP A 126 -14.88 4.52 -31.00
C ASP A 126 -15.82 5.73 -31.19
N PRO A 127 -16.99 5.59 -31.83
CA PRO A 127 -17.90 6.72 -32.01
C PRO A 127 -18.57 7.20 -30.71
N PHE A 128 -18.59 6.39 -29.64
CA PHE A 128 -19.26 6.69 -28.38
C PHE A 128 -18.30 7.19 -27.31
N ASN A 129 -18.47 8.44 -26.87
CA ASN A 129 -17.64 9.05 -25.81
C ASN A 129 -17.60 8.25 -24.49
N ARG A 130 -18.69 7.54 -24.13
CA ARG A 130 -18.72 6.69 -22.94
C ARG A 130 -17.75 5.50 -23.07
N VAL A 131 -17.71 4.86 -24.25
CA VAL A 131 -16.78 3.75 -24.51
C VAL A 131 -15.35 4.27 -24.53
N LYS A 132 -15.09 5.43 -25.16
CA LYS A 132 -13.77 6.10 -25.10
C LYS A 132 -13.30 6.31 -23.66
N ALA A 133 -14.18 6.83 -22.80
CA ALA A 133 -13.86 7.10 -21.40
C ALA A 133 -13.53 5.82 -20.61
N HIS A 134 -14.27 4.73 -20.83
CA HIS A 134 -13.97 3.44 -20.21
C HIS A 134 -12.66 2.85 -20.75
N ALA A 135 -12.38 2.98 -22.04
CA ALA A 135 -11.12 2.51 -22.64
C ALA A 135 -9.90 3.27 -22.09
N LEU A 136 -10.00 4.60 -21.94
CA LEU A 136 -8.96 5.39 -21.26
C LEU A 136 -8.76 4.96 -19.80
N THR A 137 -9.83 4.56 -19.10
CA THR A 137 -9.73 4.04 -17.73
C THR A 137 -8.93 2.74 -17.66
N VAL A 138 -9.10 1.86 -18.66
CA VAL A 138 -8.29 0.62 -18.76
C VAL A 138 -6.82 0.98 -18.99
N VAL A 139 -6.52 1.89 -19.92
CA VAL A 139 -5.15 2.36 -20.19
C VAL A 139 -4.51 2.95 -18.92
N ILE A 140 -5.24 3.81 -18.19
CA ILE A 140 -4.81 4.37 -16.90
C ILE A 140 -4.48 3.24 -15.91
N ASN A 141 -5.35 2.23 -15.79
CA ASN A 141 -5.12 1.13 -14.85
C ASN A 141 -3.95 0.23 -15.26
N ILE A 142 -3.66 0.07 -16.56
CA ILE A 142 -2.46 -0.62 -17.03
C ILE A 142 -1.23 0.15 -16.56
N LEU A 143 -1.16 1.46 -16.88
CA LEU A 143 -0.03 2.31 -16.51
C LEU A 143 0.16 2.43 -14.99
N LYS A 144 -0.90 2.21 -14.20
CA LYS A 144 -0.88 2.30 -12.74
C LYS A 144 -0.59 0.99 -12.01
N TYR A 145 -1.09 -0.14 -12.52
CA TYR A 145 -1.10 -1.41 -11.79
C TYR A 145 -0.34 -2.53 -12.49
N ALA A 146 0.00 -2.37 -13.77
CA ALA A 146 0.77 -3.33 -14.57
C ALA A 146 1.93 -2.60 -15.28
N ASP A 147 2.45 -1.55 -14.63
CA ASP A 147 3.49 -0.67 -15.15
C ASP A 147 4.76 -1.45 -15.52
N LYS A 148 5.20 -2.39 -14.67
CA LYS A 148 6.40 -3.22 -14.90
C LYS A 148 6.29 -4.19 -16.07
N SER A 149 5.12 -4.29 -16.70
CA SER A 149 4.85 -5.23 -17.79
C SER A 149 4.82 -4.57 -19.17
N VAL A 150 5.16 -3.28 -19.29
CA VAL A 150 5.10 -2.54 -20.55
C VAL A 150 6.34 -1.65 -20.68
N ASP A 151 7.03 -1.73 -21.81
CA ASP A 151 8.22 -0.92 -22.10
C ASP A 151 7.93 0.12 -23.20
N SER A 152 8.87 1.04 -23.45
CA SER A 152 8.69 2.12 -24.44
C SER A 152 8.48 1.59 -25.87
N GLU A 153 9.14 0.47 -26.22
CA GLU A 153 9.00 -0.21 -27.50
C GLU A 153 7.59 -0.76 -27.73
N ASP A 154 6.88 -1.15 -26.67
CA ASP A 154 5.56 -1.78 -26.79
C ASP A 154 4.44 -0.77 -27.07
N ILE A 155 4.59 0.49 -26.61
CA ILE A 155 3.49 1.45 -26.53
C ILE A 155 3.76 2.85 -27.09
N GLU A 156 4.98 3.11 -27.60
CA GLU A 156 5.35 4.35 -28.29
C GLU A 156 4.89 5.63 -27.55
N PRO A 157 5.37 5.88 -26.32
CA PRO A 157 4.80 6.87 -25.40
C PRO A 157 4.75 8.28 -26.00
N ARG A 158 5.80 8.70 -26.71
CA ARG A 158 5.85 10.01 -27.39
C ARG A 158 4.74 10.19 -28.41
N ALA A 159 4.61 9.23 -29.33
CA ALA A 159 3.59 9.30 -30.38
C ALA A 159 2.19 9.35 -29.79
N TYR A 160 1.95 8.63 -28.70
CA TYR A 160 0.65 8.65 -28.04
C TYR A 160 0.37 9.96 -27.30
N VAL A 161 1.36 10.52 -26.59
CA VAL A 161 1.24 11.84 -25.95
C VAL A 161 0.90 12.93 -26.98
N GLU A 162 1.60 12.96 -28.12
CA GLU A 162 1.34 13.94 -29.19
C GLU A 162 -0.09 13.81 -29.73
N LYS A 163 -0.55 12.57 -29.97
CA LYS A 163 -1.93 12.27 -30.40
C LYS A 163 -2.98 12.72 -29.38
N LEU A 164 -2.79 12.38 -28.11
CA LEU A 164 -3.71 12.76 -27.03
C LEU A 164 -3.74 14.27 -26.83
N PHE A 165 -2.58 14.93 -26.90
CA PHE A 165 -2.49 16.37 -26.74
C PHE A 165 -3.25 17.11 -27.84
N TYR A 166 -3.14 16.64 -29.09
CA TYR A 166 -3.94 17.12 -30.20
C TYR A 166 -5.44 16.92 -29.92
N ASP A 167 -5.84 15.72 -29.50
CA ASP A 167 -7.24 15.39 -29.23
C ASP A 167 -7.82 16.24 -28.09
N VAL A 168 -7.07 16.50 -27.02
CA VAL A 168 -7.51 17.37 -25.91
C VAL A 168 -7.79 18.79 -26.40
N LYS A 169 -6.92 19.34 -27.26
CA LYS A 169 -7.03 20.70 -27.81
C LYS A 169 -8.18 20.84 -28.81
N PHE A 170 -8.30 19.91 -29.74
CA PHE A 170 -9.10 20.13 -30.96
C PHE A 170 -10.30 19.21 -31.11
N SER A 171 -10.36 18.09 -30.37
CA SER A 171 -11.50 17.18 -30.50
C SER A 171 -12.76 17.71 -29.81
N LYS A 172 -13.91 17.22 -30.29
CA LYS A 172 -15.24 17.41 -29.66
C LYS A 172 -15.51 16.41 -28.52
N ALA A 173 -14.46 15.84 -27.92
CA ALA A 173 -14.59 14.93 -26.79
C ALA A 173 -15.22 15.63 -25.57
N THR A 174 -15.91 14.87 -24.73
CA THR A 174 -16.50 15.40 -23.49
C THR A 174 -15.42 15.79 -22.48
N GLN A 175 -15.75 16.68 -21.52
CA GLN A 175 -14.83 17.05 -20.43
C GLN A 175 -14.27 15.83 -19.67
N THR A 176 -15.06 14.76 -19.52
CA THR A 176 -14.62 13.51 -18.87
C THR A 176 -13.54 12.81 -19.68
N ALA A 177 -13.75 12.66 -20.99
CA ALA A 177 -12.75 12.05 -21.87
C ALA A 177 -11.48 12.91 -21.93
N LYS A 178 -11.60 14.24 -22.06
CA LYS A 178 -10.44 15.15 -22.03
C LYS A 178 -9.66 15.06 -20.72
N GLY A 179 -10.36 15.03 -19.58
CA GLY A 179 -9.74 14.81 -18.27
C GLY A 179 -8.95 13.51 -18.20
N GLN A 180 -9.51 12.40 -18.71
CA GLN A 180 -8.83 11.10 -18.73
C GLN A 180 -7.67 11.04 -19.73
N MET A 181 -7.76 11.73 -20.87
CA MET A 181 -6.63 11.86 -21.79
C MET A 181 -5.45 12.57 -21.12
N LEU A 182 -5.72 13.62 -20.33
CA LEU A 182 -4.70 14.29 -19.52
C LEU A 182 -4.14 13.39 -18.42
N GLU A 183 -4.96 12.56 -17.78
CA GLU A 183 -4.46 11.54 -16.84
C GLU A 183 -3.52 10.53 -17.52
N VAL A 184 -3.85 10.06 -18.73
CA VAL A 184 -2.96 9.19 -19.52
C VAL A 184 -1.65 9.89 -19.86
N ILE A 185 -1.70 11.15 -20.34
CA ILE A 185 -0.51 11.96 -20.59
C ILE A 185 0.36 12.04 -19.34
N GLY A 186 -0.25 12.34 -18.19
CA GLY A 186 0.45 12.37 -16.91
C GLY A 186 1.19 11.06 -16.65
N TYR A 187 0.50 9.91 -16.69
CA TYR A 187 1.13 8.62 -16.44
C TYR A 187 2.25 8.27 -17.43
N LEU A 188 2.11 8.66 -18.70
CA LEU A 188 3.18 8.46 -19.70
C LEU A 188 4.41 9.32 -19.41
N VAL A 189 4.21 10.56 -18.95
CA VAL A 189 5.31 11.46 -18.52
C VAL A 189 6.01 10.91 -17.29
N GLU A 190 5.26 10.45 -16.28
CA GLU A 190 5.81 9.87 -15.06
C GLU A 190 6.63 8.61 -15.34
N LYS A 191 6.22 7.80 -16.32
CA LYS A 191 6.85 6.51 -16.63
C LYS A 191 7.96 6.58 -17.67
N PHE A 192 7.84 7.44 -18.68
CA PHE A 192 8.80 7.55 -19.80
C PHE A 192 9.28 8.99 -20.00
N PRO A 193 9.87 9.63 -18.97
CA PRO A 193 10.20 11.05 -19.01
C PRO A 193 11.16 11.41 -20.16
N THR A 194 12.13 10.55 -20.44
CA THR A 194 13.13 10.75 -21.50
C THR A 194 12.52 10.70 -22.90
N GLU A 195 11.54 9.83 -23.14
CA GLU A 195 10.90 9.67 -24.44
C GLU A 195 10.00 10.87 -24.79
N VAL A 196 9.38 11.47 -23.77
CA VAL A 196 8.39 12.54 -23.94
C VAL A 196 8.94 13.95 -23.67
N GLU A 197 10.22 14.05 -23.29
CA GLU A 197 10.90 15.29 -22.88
C GLU A 197 10.63 16.46 -23.84
N SER A 198 10.72 16.20 -25.15
CA SER A 198 10.49 17.20 -26.19
C SER A 198 9.07 17.83 -26.18
N SER A 199 8.06 17.13 -25.67
CA SER A 199 6.69 17.62 -25.57
C SER A 199 6.42 18.39 -24.28
N VAL A 200 7.21 18.16 -23.23
CA VAL A 200 6.97 18.66 -21.86
C VAL A 200 6.82 20.19 -21.79
N PRO A 201 7.70 21.02 -22.37
CA PRO A 201 7.58 22.48 -22.24
C PRO A 201 6.26 23.02 -22.81
N SER A 202 5.81 22.46 -23.94
CA SER A 202 4.57 22.86 -24.59
C SER A 202 3.33 22.40 -23.81
N LEU A 203 3.40 21.21 -23.19
CA LEU A 203 2.35 20.66 -22.34
C LEU A 203 2.21 21.45 -21.04
N LEU A 204 3.33 21.82 -20.39
CA LEU A 204 3.35 22.63 -19.18
C LEU A 204 2.66 23.97 -19.40
N SER A 205 3.14 24.76 -20.37
CA SER A 205 2.60 26.09 -20.66
C SER A 205 1.11 26.02 -21.00
N TRP A 206 0.70 25.06 -21.83
CA TRP A 206 -0.71 24.91 -22.19
C TRP A 206 -1.57 24.49 -20.99
N THR A 207 -1.06 23.60 -20.13
CA THR A 207 -1.79 23.12 -18.95
C THR A 207 -2.04 24.25 -17.96
N GLU A 208 -1.06 25.12 -17.75
CA GLU A 208 -1.16 26.30 -16.89
C GLU A 208 -2.18 27.31 -17.43
N ASP A 209 -2.10 27.65 -18.72
CA ASP A 209 -3.06 28.53 -19.39
C ASP A 209 -4.48 27.95 -19.36
N ALA A 210 -4.61 26.63 -19.54
CA ALA A 210 -5.90 25.96 -19.49
C ALA A 210 -6.49 25.95 -18.07
N LEU A 211 -5.67 25.78 -17.04
CA LEU A 211 -6.10 25.91 -15.64
C LEU A 211 -6.59 27.33 -15.36
N GLU A 212 -5.84 28.36 -15.75
CA GLU A 212 -6.24 29.75 -15.56
C GLU A 212 -7.62 30.03 -16.18
N LYS A 213 -7.85 29.57 -17.42
CA LYS A 213 -9.15 29.69 -18.09
C LYS A 213 -10.29 28.99 -17.33
N GLN A 214 -10.03 27.83 -16.74
CA GLN A 214 -11.05 27.12 -15.96
C GLN A 214 -11.37 27.87 -14.66
N PHE A 215 -10.37 28.36 -13.93
CA PHE A 215 -10.59 29.09 -12.68
C PHE A 215 -11.17 30.50 -12.86
N LEU A 216 -11.00 31.10 -14.03
CA LEU A 216 -11.67 32.37 -14.41
C LEU A 216 -13.08 32.17 -14.96
N SER A 217 -13.49 30.93 -15.27
CA SER A 217 -14.79 30.61 -15.83
C SER A 217 -15.88 30.62 -14.76
N ASN A 218 -17.08 31.10 -15.13
CA ASN A 218 -18.29 30.97 -14.30
C ASN A 218 -18.84 29.54 -14.29
N SER A 219 -18.42 28.69 -15.23
CA SER A 219 -18.85 27.30 -15.37
C SER A 219 -17.65 26.39 -15.63
N PRO A 220 -16.76 26.17 -14.64
CA PRO A 220 -15.58 25.33 -14.82
C PRO A 220 -15.96 23.87 -15.12
N GLU A 221 -15.25 23.26 -16.05
CA GLU A 221 -15.36 21.85 -16.38
C GLU A 221 -14.53 21.02 -15.39
N MET A 222 -15.16 20.62 -14.29
CA MET A 222 -14.46 19.99 -13.16
C MET A 222 -13.66 18.73 -13.54
N MET A 223 -14.13 17.93 -14.50
CA MET A 223 -13.36 16.75 -14.94
C MET A 223 -12.12 17.13 -15.75
N MET A 224 -12.16 18.26 -16.46
CA MET A 224 -11.00 18.81 -17.14
C MET A 224 -10.01 19.38 -16.13
N VAL A 225 -10.47 20.13 -15.11
CA VAL A 225 -9.63 20.63 -14.01
C VAL A 225 -8.91 19.50 -13.29
N ASN A 226 -9.64 18.40 -13.00
CA ASN A 226 -9.07 17.19 -12.44
C ASN A 226 -7.90 16.65 -13.29
N GLY A 227 -8.11 16.47 -14.60
CA GLY A 227 -7.06 15.99 -15.49
C GLY A 227 -5.88 16.96 -15.62
N LEU A 228 -6.15 18.27 -15.66
CA LEU A 228 -5.11 19.31 -15.76
C LEU A 228 -4.21 19.29 -14.52
N LEU A 229 -4.78 19.27 -13.31
CA LEU A 229 -4.00 19.20 -12.07
C LEU A 229 -3.21 17.89 -11.98
N PHE A 230 -3.81 16.77 -12.39
CA PHE A 230 -3.14 15.48 -12.40
C PHE A 230 -1.93 15.45 -13.35
N ALA A 231 -2.08 15.98 -14.57
CA ALA A 231 -1.02 16.07 -15.55
C ALA A 231 0.07 17.05 -15.11
N LEU A 232 -0.32 18.22 -14.59
CA LEU A 232 0.60 19.25 -14.11
C LEU A 232 1.52 18.68 -13.00
N ALA A 233 0.95 17.93 -12.05
CA ALA A 233 1.72 17.29 -10.98
C ALA A 233 2.86 16.39 -11.50
N ARG A 234 2.77 15.85 -12.72
CA ARG A 234 3.77 14.93 -13.28
C ARG A 234 4.70 15.65 -14.24
N LEU A 235 4.16 16.59 -15.01
CA LEU A 235 4.96 17.46 -15.86
C LEU A 235 5.96 18.29 -15.05
N LEU A 236 5.59 18.73 -13.84
CA LEU A 236 6.50 19.47 -12.96
C LEU A 236 7.67 18.64 -12.43
N GLU A 237 7.57 17.31 -12.40
CA GLU A 237 8.71 16.47 -12.03
C GLU A 237 9.82 16.52 -13.10
N CYS A 238 9.47 16.82 -14.35
CA CYS A 238 10.43 17.04 -15.44
C CYS A 238 11.05 18.46 -15.46
N ASP A 239 10.46 19.42 -14.74
CA ASP A 239 10.95 20.82 -14.65
C ASP A 239 10.71 21.36 -13.24
N ALA A 240 11.39 20.77 -12.25
CA ALA A 240 11.17 21.04 -10.82
C ALA A 240 11.41 22.51 -10.43
N GLU A 241 12.26 23.22 -11.18
CA GLU A 241 12.60 24.62 -10.92
C GLU A 241 11.59 25.61 -11.51
N ARG A 242 10.59 25.17 -12.30
CA ARG A 242 9.65 26.05 -13.01
C ARG A 242 9.03 27.13 -12.11
N TYR A 243 8.55 26.74 -10.94
CA TYR A 243 7.90 27.64 -9.97
C TYR A 243 8.85 28.33 -9.00
N THR A 244 10.12 27.93 -8.99
CA THR A 244 11.18 28.72 -8.37
C THR A 244 11.54 29.89 -9.27
N ARG A 245 11.54 29.69 -10.61
CA ARG A 245 11.83 30.73 -11.61
C ARG A 245 10.69 31.73 -11.81
N ASP A 246 9.43 31.29 -11.71
CA ASP A 246 8.24 32.15 -11.85
C ASP A 246 7.38 32.15 -10.58
N GLU A 247 7.66 33.12 -9.70
CA GLU A 247 6.90 33.32 -8.45
C GLU A 247 5.44 33.70 -8.70
N GLY A 248 5.15 34.46 -9.76
CA GLY A 248 3.80 34.90 -10.09
C GLY A 248 2.91 33.71 -10.42
N LEU A 249 3.43 32.81 -11.27
CA LEU A 249 2.77 31.57 -11.64
C LEU A 249 2.64 30.62 -10.44
N ARG A 250 3.68 30.48 -9.61
CA ARG A 250 3.62 29.69 -8.36
C ARG A 250 2.45 30.14 -7.48
N LYS A 251 2.31 31.45 -7.23
CA LYS A 251 1.23 32.02 -6.42
C LYS A 251 -0.15 31.80 -7.06
N LYS A 252 -0.27 31.89 -8.39
CA LYS A 252 -1.52 31.55 -9.09
C LYS A 252 -1.92 30.10 -8.86
N ILE A 253 -1.02 29.15 -9.11
CA ILE A 253 -1.29 27.72 -8.92
C ILE A 253 -1.62 27.40 -7.46
N TYR A 254 -0.89 27.99 -6.50
CA TYR A 254 -1.23 27.90 -5.08
C TYR A 254 -2.67 28.36 -4.79
N SER A 255 -3.08 29.50 -5.35
CA SER A 255 -4.43 30.04 -5.15
C SER A 255 -5.53 29.11 -5.69
N TYR A 256 -5.26 28.40 -6.80
CA TYR A 256 -6.18 27.42 -7.38
C TYR A 256 -6.32 26.20 -6.46
N LEU A 257 -5.21 25.66 -5.94
CA LEU A 257 -5.22 24.57 -4.97
C LEU A 257 -6.00 24.97 -3.71
N LEU A 258 -5.72 26.15 -3.16
CA LEU A 258 -6.41 26.68 -1.99
C LEU A 258 -7.93 26.80 -2.22
N THR A 259 -8.34 27.24 -3.40
CA THR A 259 -9.75 27.34 -3.80
C THR A 259 -10.42 25.97 -3.86
N VAL A 260 -9.74 24.95 -4.39
CA VAL A 260 -10.27 23.57 -4.43
C VAL A 260 -10.51 23.04 -3.01
N PHE A 261 -9.58 23.24 -2.08
CA PHE A 261 -9.78 22.78 -0.70
C PHE A 261 -10.86 23.60 0.03
N ALA A 262 -10.90 24.91 -0.15
CA ALA A 262 -11.94 25.76 0.42
C ALA A 262 -13.35 25.34 -0.03
N THR A 263 -13.53 25.06 -1.33
CA THR A 263 -14.80 24.59 -1.91
C THR A 263 -15.14 23.16 -1.52
N THR A 264 -14.13 22.30 -1.30
CA THR A 264 -14.33 20.96 -0.75
C THR A 264 -14.91 21.03 0.66
N VAL A 265 -14.31 21.87 1.52
CA VAL A 265 -14.69 22.00 2.93
C VAL A 265 -16.05 22.68 3.10
N SER A 266 -16.38 23.65 2.25
CA SER A 266 -17.70 24.30 2.25
C SER A 266 -18.82 23.39 1.72
N GLY A 267 -18.50 22.22 1.17
CA GLY A 267 -19.47 21.27 0.63
C GLY A 267 -20.10 21.73 -0.69
N THR A 268 -19.53 22.71 -1.38
CA THR A 268 -20.09 23.26 -2.64
C THR A 268 -19.80 22.41 -3.86
N LEU A 269 -18.90 21.42 -3.75
CA LEU A 269 -18.57 20.49 -4.82
C LEU A 269 -19.54 19.31 -4.88
N SER A 270 -20.16 19.10 -6.06
CA SER A 270 -20.96 17.91 -6.34
C SER A 270 -20.11 16.67 -6.67
N ARG A 271 -18.83 16.88 -7.03
CA ARG A 271 -17.87 15.86 -7.46
C ARG A 271 -16.48 16.18 -6.91
N TYR A 272 -15.90 15.25 -6.14
CA TYR A 272 -14.65 15.45 -5.41
C TYR A 272 -13.40 14.89 -6.12
N GLN A 273 -13.51 14.52 -7.40
CA GLN A 273 -12.34 14.06 -8.18
C GLN A 273 -11.25 15.14 -8.23
N VAL A 274 -11.63 16.41 -8.39
CA VAL A 274 -10.70 17.54 -8.37
C VAL A 274 -9.93 17.61 -7.04
N THR A 275 -10.61 17.41 -5.91
CA THR A 275 -9.98 17.34 -4.58
C THR A 275 -8.90 16.25 -4.54
N ASN A 276 -9.23 15.05 -5.02
CA ASN A 276 -8.29 13.91 -5.07
C ASN A 276 -7.05 14.24 -5.94
N SER A 277 -7.22 14.86 -7.11
CA SER A 277 -6.07 15.29 -7.93
C SER A 277 -5.24 16.40 -7.27
N SER A 278 -5.89 17.34 -6.55
CA SER A 278 -5.17 18.35 -5.75
C SER A 278 -4.41 17.74 -4.58
N GLU A 279 -4.97 16.73 -3.90
CA GLU A 279 -4.28 15.97 -2.85
C GLU A 279 -3.04 15.29 -3.43
N MET A 280 -3.18 14.57 -4.54
CA MET A 280 -2.05 13.92 -5.22
C MET A 280 -1.00 14.92 -5.72
N PHE A 281 -1.42 16.10 -6.17
CA PHE A 281 -0.53 17.18 -6.57
C PHE A 281 0.32 17.64 -5.38
N LEU A 282 -0.31 17.92 -4.23
CA LEU A 282 0.39 18.37 -3.03
C LEU A 282 1.28 17.28 -2.42
N VAL A 283 0.91 16.01 -2.52
CA VAL A 283 1.78 14.89 -2.11
C VAL A 283 3.15 14.96 -2.80
N LYS A 284 3.19 15.34 -4.09
CA LYS A 284 4.44 15.45 -4.85
C LYS A 284 5.13 16.81 -4.66
N HIS A 285 4.35 17.89 -4.56
CA HIS A 285 4.86 19.26 -4.76
C HIS A 285 4.59 20.25 -3.62
N ALA A 286 4.09 19.80 -2.46
CA ALA A 286 3.81 20.71 -1.33
C ALA A 286 5.00 21.61 -0.98
N GLN A 287 6.22 21.07 -1.04
CA GLN A 287 7.45 21.79 -0.69
C GLN A 287 7.71 23.03 -1.54
N ILE A 288 7.26 23.04 -2.80
CA ILE A 288 7.37 24.21 -3.70
C ILE A 288 6.62 25.42 -3.10
N PHE A 289 5.55 25.16 -2.35
CA PHE A 289 4.68 26.18 -1.76
C PHE A 289 4.97 26.43 -0.28
N GLN A 290 6.16 26.11 0.21
CA GLN A 290 6.51 26.25 1.63
C GLN A 290 6.21 27.65 2.18
N HIS A 291 6.55 28.70 1.42
CA HIS A 291 6.35 30.09 1.86
C HIS A 291 4.89 30.57 1.77
N GLU A 292 4.04 29.90 0.99
CA GLU A 292 2.60 30.17 0.91
C GLU A 292 1.80 29.34 1.93
N ILE A 293 2.14 28.07 2.10
CA ILE A 293 1.52 27.14 3.06
C ILE A 293 1.84 27.57 4.50
N GLY A 294 3.10 27.90 4.78
CA GLY A 294 3.60 28.21 6.12
C GLY A 294 2.77 29.26 6.89
N PRO A 295 2.63 30.49 6.36
CA PRO A 295 1.81 31.54 6.97
C PRO A 295 0.34 31.12 7.17
N SER A 296 -0.17 30.25 6.29
CA SER A 296 -1.52 29.71 6.33
C SER A 296 -1.61 28.35 7.05
N GLY A 297 -0.60 27.96 7.83
CA GLY A 297 -0.45 26.59 8.34
C GLY A 297 -1.66 26.08 9.14
N HIS A 298 -2.30 26.94 9.94
CA HIS A 298 -3.50 26.56 10.70
C HIS A 298 -4.73 26.35 9.80
N LEU A 299 -4.84 27.10 8.70
CA LEU A 299 -5.90 26.91 7.70
C LEU A 299 -5.72 25.55 7.01
N TRP A 300 -4.49 25.25 6.57
CA TRP A 300 -4.16 23.96 5.98
C TRP A 300 -4.37 22.79 6.95
N PHE A 301 -4.02 22.95 8.23
CA PHE A 301 -4.37 21.97 9.26
C PHE A 301 -5.89 21.69 9.29
N SER A 302 -6.71 22.74 9.23
CA SER A 302 -8.18 22.63 9.26
C SER A 302 -8.73 21.92 8.02
N TYR A 303 -8.19 22.24 6.84
CA TYR A 303 -8.56 21.58 5.59
C TYR A 303 -8.17 20.10 5.58
N MET A 304 -6.95 19.76 5.99
CA MET A 304 -6.49 18.37 6.07
C MET A 304 -7.27 17.57 7.11
N LYS A 305 -7.60 18.18 8.25
CA LYS A 305 -8.46 17.59 9.28
C LYS A 305 -9.83 17.23 8.69
N PHE A 306 -10.47 18.15 7.96
CA PHE A 306 -11.74 17.86 7.29
C PHE A 306 -11.61 16.71 6.29
N CYS A 307 -10.60 16.74 5.41
CA CYS A 307 -10.44 15.74 4.35
C CYS A 307 -10.17 14.34 4.92
N CYS A 308 -9.31 14.22 5.93
CA CYS A 308 -8.99 12.94 6.57
C CYS A 308 -10.17 12.35 7.37
N LEU A 309 -11.04 13.21 7.91
CA LEU A 309 -12.21 12.81 8.70
C LEU A 309 -13.48 12.63 7.86
N SER A 310 -13.45 12.96 6.58
CA SER A 310 -14.61 12.83 5.70
C SER A 310 -15.09 11.38 5.58
N GLU A 311 -16.40 11.18 5.58
CA GLU A 311 -17.02 9.90 5.23
C GLU A 311 -16.98 9.62 3.73
N ASN A 312 -16.76 10.67 2.91
CA ASN A 312 -16.65 10.52 1.48
C ASN A 312 -15.32 9.85 1.11
N LYS A 313 -15.41 8.59 0.63
CA LYS A 313 -14.25 7.78 0.23
C LYS A 313 -13.39 8.43 -0.86
N THR A 314 -13.93 9.34 -1.66
CA THR A 314 -13.18 10.04 -2.72
C THR A 314 -12.29 11.12 -2.12
N ILE A 315 -12.81 11.90 -1.16
CA ILE A 315 -12.04 12.92 -0.43
C ILE A 315 -10.98 12.23 0.42
N LYS A 316 -11.37 11.24 1.22
CA LYS A 316 -10.45 10.58 2.16
C LYS A 316 -9.32 9.77 1.49
N LYS A 317 -9.40 9.54 0.17
CA LYS A 317 -8.57 8.56 -0.54
C LYS A 317 -7.07 8.85 -0.44
N HIS A 318 -6.67 10.10 -0.64
CA HIS A 318 -5.27 10.54 -0.59
C HIS A 318 -5.04 11.61 0.49
N ALA A 319 -6.09 11.99 1.22
CA ALA A 319 -6.04 13.00 2.29
C ALA A 319 -4.94 12.75 3.32
N PHE A 320 -4.72 11.50 3.75
CA PHE A 320 -3.68 11.17 4.73
C PHE A 320 -2.25 11.32 4.17
N ASP A 321 -2.02 10.95 2.91
CA ASP A 321 -0.72 11.16 2.28
C ASP A 321 -0.48 12.66 2.05
N CYS A 322 -1.53 13.39 1.61
CA CYS A 322 -1.48 14.84 1.43
C CYS A 322 -1.23 15.56 2.76
N SER A 323 -1.85 15.12 3.86
CA SER A 323 -1.62 15.72 5.18
C SER A 323 -0.19 15.51 5.65
N SER A 324 0.43 14.36 5.36
CA SER A 324 1.87 14.15 5.62
C SER A 324 2.71 15.20 4.91
N ALA A 325 2.54 15.35 3.60
CA ALA A 325 3.31 16.31 2.80
C ALA A 325 3.10 17.76 3.30
N ILE A 326 1.86 18.14 3.61
CA ILE A 326 1.55 19.47 4.16
C ILE A 326 2.20 19.67 5.53
N PHE A 327 2.17 18.68 6.43
CA PHE A 327 2.79 18.80 7.74
C PHE A 327 4.32 18.80 7.69
N GLU A 328 4.91 18.04 6.78
CA GLU A 328 6.35 18.07 6.50
C GLU A 328 6.78 19.45 5.99
N THR A 329 6.09 20.00 4.99
CA THR A 329 6.34 21.35 4.48
C THR A 329 6.11 22.41 5.56
N LEU A 330 5.07 22.26 6.39
CA LEU A 330 4.84 23.16 7.51
C LEU A 330 5.95 23.04 8.57
N ASN A 331 6.43 21.84 8.87
CA ASN A 331 7.54 21.62 9.79
C ASN A 331 8.81 22.31 9.27
N ALA A 332 9.15 22.15 8.00
CA ALA A 332 10.27 22.84 7.35
C ALA A 332 10.12 24.37 7.44
N TYR A 333 8.92 24.90 7.15
CA TYR A 333 8.63 26.32 7.36
C TYR A 333 8.77 26.75 8.81
N LEU A 334 8.29 25.98 9.79
CA LEU A 334 8.41 26.37 11.20
C LEU A 334 9.87 26.41 11.67
N LEU A 335 10.75 25.61 11.08
CA LEU A 335 12.16 25.50 11.46
C LEU A 335 13.09 26.49 10.75
N ASP A 336 12.70 26.97 9.57
CA ASP A 336 13.48 27.91 8.75
C ASP A 336 13.84 29.22 9.51
N MET A 337 12.98 29.67 10.43
CA MET A 337 13.26 30.76 11.35
C MET A 337 12.50 30.53 12.65
N ILE A 338 13.15 30.70 13.79
CA ILE A 338 12.47 30.61 15.09
C ILE A 338 11.91 31.97 15.46
N ASP A 339 10.58 32.13 15.34
CA ASP A 339 9.91 33.38 15.67
C ASP A 339 8.58 33.20 16.44
N TYR A 340 8.08 34.31 17.00
CA TYR A 340 6.86 34.30 17.81
C TYR A 340 5.60 33.92 17.01
N MET A 341 5.50 34.30 15.74
CA MET A 341 4.34 34.04 14.89
C MET A 341 4.26 32.57 14.48
N ARG A 342 5.39 31.98 14.10
CA ARG A 342 5.54 30.53 13.81
C ARG A 342 5.25 29.71 15.07
N LYS A 343 5.81 30.10 16.22
CA LYS A 343 5.47 29.49 17.53
C LYS A 343 3.98 29.57 17.86
N LYS A 344 3.33 30.72 17.57
CA LYS A 344 1.89 30.91 17.78
C LYS A 344 1.07 29.99 16.87
N CYS A 345 1.49 29.77 15.63
CA CYS A 345 0.85 28.84 14.70
C CYS A 345 0.92 27.40 15.22
N LEU A 346 2.13 26.93 15.59
CA LEU A 346 2.33 25.60 16.19
C LEU A 346 1.46 25.40 17.44
N ASN A 347 1.45 26.38 18.35
CA ASN A 347 0.65 26.29 19.57
C ASN A 347 -0.86 26.21 19.32
N LYS A 348 -1.38 26.84 18.26
CA LYS A 348 -2.80 26.69 17.88
C LYS A 348 -3.11 25.27 17.45
N ILE A 349 -2.25 24.67 16.62
CA ILE A 349 -2.39 23.28 16.17
C ILE A 349 -2.33 22.32 17.36
N LEU A 350 -1.33 22.46 18.24
CA LEU A 350 -1.16 21.59 19.40
C LEU A 350 -2.33 21.67 20.38
N LYS A 351 -2.96 22.85 20.55
CA LYS A 351 -4.15 23.01 21.39
C LYS A 351 -5.34 22.18 20.90
N GLU A 352 -5.44 21.91 19.61
CA GLU A 352 -6.50 21.05 19.06
C GLU A 352 -6.15 19.57 19.09
N VAL A 353 -4.87 19.23 18.91
CA VAL A 353 -4.41 17.85 18.72
C VAL A 353 -4.16 17.13 20.05
N LEU A 354 -3.57 17.80 21.04
CA LEU A 354 -3.19 17.17 22.32
C LEU A 354 -4.38 16.66 23.16
N PRO A 355 -5.56 17.33 23.19
CA PRO A 355 -6.74 16.79 23.87
C PRO A 355 -7.21 15.47 23.26
N VAL A 356 -7.16 15.34 21.93
CA VAL A 356 -7.60 14.13 21.21
C VAL A 356 -6.76 12.92 21.62
N VAL A 357 -5.43 13.05 21.67
CA VAL A 357 -4.52 11.96 22.07
C VAL A 357 -4.70 11.55 23.52
N SER A 358 -5.23 12.45 24.36
CA SER A 358 -5.50 12.18 25.77
C SER A 358 -6.91 11.62 26.01
N ASP A 359 -7.77 11.59 25.00
CA ASP A 359 -9.16 11.16 25.11
C ASP A 359 -9.34 9.72 24.63
N SER A 360 -9.58 8.81 25.58
CA SER A 360 -9.86 7.40 25.31
C SER A 360 -11.13 7.16 24.47
N ALA A 361 -12.06 8.12 24.41
CA ALA A 361 -13.30 8.03 23.64
C ALA A 361 -13.16 8.58 22.20
N ALA A 362 -12.01 9.16 21.84
CA ALA A 362 -11.82 9.74 20.52
C ALA A 362 -11.89 8.67 19.41
N GLY A 363 -12.58 9.01 18.32
CA GLY A 363 -12.74 8.12 17.18
C GLY A 363 -11.41 7.75 16.51
N THR A 364 -11.32 6.55 15.93
CA THR A 364 -10.07 6.03 15.34
C THR A 364 -9.48 6.94 14.25
N SER A 365 -10.32 7.58 13.41
CA SER A 365 -9.83 8.46 12.35
C SER A 365 -9.25 9.77 12.87
N ILE A 366 -9.87 10.39 13.88
CA ILE A 366 -9.37 11.64 14.49
C ILE A 366 -8.13 11.39 15.33
N MET A 367 -8.06 10.25 16.02
CA MET A 367 -6.85 9.80 16.70
C MET A 367 -5.71 9.60 15.70
N ALA A 368 -5.95 8.90 14.57
CA ALA A 368 -4.91 8.65 13.56
C ALA A 368 -4.35 9.96 12.98
N PHE A 369 -5.24 10.90 12.64
CA PHE A 369 -4.84 12.23 12.15
C PHE A 369 -4.06 13.03 13.19
N ALA A 370 -4.51 13.03 14.45
CA ALA A 370 -3.85 13.72 15.55
C ALA A 370 -2.42 13.19 15.77
N VAL A 371 -2.26 11.88 15.81
CA VAL A 371 -0.98 11.20 16.01
C VAL A 371 -0.03 11.46 14.84
N GLN A 372 -0.53 11.41 13.60
CA GLN A 372 0.25 11.76 12.41
C GLN A 372 0.73 13.22 12.45
N CYS A 373 -0.15 14.16 12.82
CA CYS A 373 0.20 15.57 12.95
C CYS A 373 1.33 15.80 13.97
N LEU A 374 1.27 15.13 15.12
CA LEU A 374 2.35 15.20 16.11
C LEU A 374 3.66 14.63 15.57
N GLY A 375 3.61 13.49 14.87
CA GLY A 375 4.79 12.84 14.31
C GLY A 375 5.55 13.75 13.34
N TRP A 376 4.85 14.30 12.35
CA TRP A 376 5.47 15.19 11.35
C TRP A 376 5.95 16.52 11.91
N LEU A 377 5.35 17.01 13.00
CA LEU A 377 5.76 18.24 13.68
C LEU A 377 6.75 17.98 14.83
N ALA A 378 7.23 16.74 15.03
CA ALA A 378 8.05 16.36 16.19
C ALA A 378 9.27 17.27 16.35
N GLN A 379 9.99 17.55 15.26
CA GLN A 379 11.18 18.42 15.28
C GLN A 379 10.83 19.86 15.70
N SER A 380 9.81 20.46 15.08
CA SER A 380 9.31 21.78 15.51
C SER A 380 8.87 21.80 16.98
N ILE A 381 8.18 20.74 17.45
CA ILE A 381 7.78 20.62 18.86
C ILE A 381 9.02 20.64 19.77
N TYR A 382 10.06 19.88 19.41
CA TYR A 382 11.31 19.86 20.16
C TYR A 382 11.96 21.25 20.21
N SER A 383 12.15 21.89 19.05
CA SER A 383 12.81 23.20 18.95
C SER A 383 12.06 24.32 19.66
N TYR A 384 10.72 24.37 19.59
CA TYR A 384 9.94 25.48 20.15
C TYR A 384 9.53 25.30 21.62
N LEU A 385 9.33 24.06 22.08
CA LEU A 385 8.84 23.76 23.43
C LEU A 385 9.93 23.19 24.36
N GLY A 386 11.06 22.75 23.81
CA GLY A 386 12.19 22.16 24.51
C GLY A 386 11.93 20.73 25.01
N ALA A 387 13.02 20.04 25.36
CA ALA A 387 13.03 18.63 25.76
C ALA A 387 12.00 18.26 26.85
N LYS A 388 11.78 19.15 27.84
CA LYS A 388 10.85 18.88 28.95
C LYS A 388 9.39 18.74 28.48
N ASN A 389 8.92 19.62 27.61
CA ASN A 389 7.53 19.58 27.13
C ASN A 389 7.37 18.54 26.03
N TYR A 390 8.42 18.35 25.24
CA TYR A 390 8.51 17.25 24.28
C TYR A 390 8.30 15.89 24.94
N GLY A 391 9.06 15.60 26.02
CA GLY A 391 8.92 14.34 26.77
C GLY A 391 7.54 14.12 27.39
N LYS A 392 6.81 15.19 27.75
CA LYS A 392 5.41 15.06 28.20
C LYS A 392 4.46 14.63 27.08
N ILE A 393 4.70 15.06 25.84
CA ILE A 393 3.89 14.66 24.69
C ILE A 393 4.25 13.22 24.32
N GLU A 394 5.53 12.89 24.31
CA GLU A 394 6.02 11.53 24.10
C GLU A 394 5.43 10.54 25.11
N GLU A 395 5.38 10.91 26.39
CA GLU A 395 4.76 10.07 27.44
C GLU A 395 3.28 9.78 27.16
N LYS A 396 2.52 10.78 26.68
CA LYS A 396 1.12 10.57 26.27
C LYS A 396 1.01 9.63 25.08
N LEU A 397 1.93 9.75 24.11
CA LEU A 397 2.00 8.82 22.99
C LEU A 397 2.36 7.41 23.47
N ARG A 398 3.21 7.26 24.48
CA ARG A 398 3.51 5.96 25.08
C ARG A 398 2.26 5.33 25.69
N THR A 399 1.50 6.05 26.51
CA THR A 399 0.22 5.55 27.08
C THR A 399 -0.78 5.13 26.00
N LEU A 400 -0.86 5.88 24.90
CA LEU A 400 -1.68 5.49 23.75
C LEU A 400 -1.18 4.17 23.13
N GLY A 401 0.13 4.01 22.95
CA GLY A 401 0.69 2.78 22.39
C GLY A 401 0.52 1.56 23.29
N GLU A 402 0.60 1.73 24.61
CA GLU A 402 0.25 0.67 25.58
C GLU A 402 -1.22 0.22 25.39
N SER A 403 -2.12 1.17 25.15
CA SER A 403 -3.53 0.87 24.84
C SER A 403 -3.70 0.15 23.49
N LEU A 404 -2.82 0.42 22.51
CA LEU A 404 -2.81 -0.27 21.21
C LEU A 404 -2.23 -1.69 21.31
N LEU A 405 -1.24 -1.93 22.19
CA LEU A 405 -0.70 -3.26 22.48
C LEU A 405 -1.74 -4.18 23.12
N ALA A 406 -2.68 -3.62 23.88
CA ALA A 406 -3.76 -4.39 24.50
C ALA A 406 -4.81 -4.91 23.49
N LEU A 407 -4.78 -4.46 22.23
CA LEU A 407 -5.70 -4.92 21.19
C LEU A 407 -5.30 -6.31 20.67
N ASP A 408 -6.27 -7.18 20.40
CA ASP A 408 -6.00 -8.43 19.68
C ASP A 408 -5.59 -8.18 18.21
N ALA A 409 -5.05 -9.19 17.53
CA ALA A 409 -4.61 -9.08 16.14
C ALA A 409 -5.70 -8.59 15.17
N LYS A 410 -6.96 -8.95 15.42
CA LYS A 410 -8.11 -8.61 14.57
C LYS A 410 -8.57 -7.17 14.76
N ALA A 411 -8.57 -6.70 15.99
CA ALA A 411 -8.83 -5.32 16.34
C ALA A 411 -7.71 -4.41 15.82
N THR A 412 -6.46 -4.85 15.92
CA THR A 412 -5.28 -4.16 15.33
C THR A 412 -5.43 -4.03 13.81
N ALA A 413 -5.73 -5.12 13.11
CA ALA A 413 -5.94 -5.08 11.65
C ALA A 413 -7.15 -4.22 11.26
N ARG A 414 -8.23 -4.18 12.05
CA ARG A 414 -9.38 -3.29 11.83
C ARG A 414 -9.03 -1.82 12.04
N LYS A 415 -8.21 -1.51 13.04
CA LYS A 415 -7.73 -0.17 13.38
C LYS A 415 -6.38 0.16 12.72
N TRP A 416 -6.05 -0.52 11.62
CA TRP A 416 -4.75 -0.40 10.96
C TRP A 416 -4.30 1.04 10.67
N PRO A 417 -5.16 2.00 10.26
CA PRO A 417 -4.67 3.35 9.96
C PRO A 417 -4.10 4.03 11.20
N LEU A 418 -4.75 3.86 12.36
CA LEU A 418 -4.27 4.41 13.62
C LEU A 418 -2.95 3.76 14.03
N PHE A 419 -2.87 2.44 13.98
CA PHE A 419 -1.67 1.72 14.40
C PHE A 419 -0.46 2.10 13.54
N LEU A 420 -0.63 2.18 12.22
CA LEU A 420 0.47 2.54 11.32
C LEU A 420 0.93 3.99 11.47
N GLN A 421 0.00 4.92 11.66
CA GLN A 421 0.33 6.32 11.93
C GLN A 421 1.00 6.49 13.30
N TYR A 422 0.61 5.68 14.29
CA TYR A 422 1.27 5.62 15.59
C TYR A 422 2.73 5.18 15.49
N VAL A 423 2.98 4.07 14.78
CA VAL A 423 4.34 3.55 14.57
C VAL A 423 5.23 4.55 13.83
N GLN A 424 4.70 5.25 12.82
CA GLN A 424 5.47 6.33 12.15
C GLN A 424 5.74 7.50 13.10
N SER A 425 4.71 7.95 13.82
CA SER A 425 4.80 9.06 14.77
C SER A 425 5.84 8.82 15.86
N ILE A 426 5.85 7.62 16.47
CA ILE A 426 6.86 7.29 17.48
C ILE A 426 8.27 7.22 16.88
N GLY A 427 8.40 6.74 15.63
CA GLY A 427 9.67 6.78 14.89
C GLY A 427 10.21 8.20 14.72
N HIS A 428 9.35 9.16 14.34
CA HIS A 428 9.75 10.58 14.29
C HIS A 428 10.14 11.11 15.66
N PHE A 429 9.43 10.72 16.73
CA PHE A 429 9.79 11.19 18.06
C PHE A 429 11.15 10.65 18.54
N VAL A 430 11.41 9.38 18.31
CA VAL A 430 12.68 8.74 18.64
C VAL A 430 13.84 9.38 17.86
N LYS A 431 13.61 9.72 16.59
CA LYS A 431 14.63 10.36 15.74
C LYS A 431 15.13 11.68 16.33
N GLU A 432 14.23 12.52 16.84
CA GLU A 432 14.56 13.86 17.36
C GLU A 432 15.12 13.84 18.80
N ARG A 433 15.07 12.71 19.49
CA ARG A 433 15.52 12.57 20.88
C ARG A 433 17.02 12.30 20.99
N HIS A 434 17.88 13.10 20.35
CA HIS A 434 19.33 12.83 20.33
C HIS A 434 20.01 13.03 21.69
N ASP A 435 19.43 13.88 22.54
CA ASP A 435 20.09 14.38 23.76
C ASP A 435 19.87 13.50 25.00
N VAL A 436 18.99 12.48 24.92
CA VAL A 436 18.63 11.62 26.06
C VAL A 436 18.65 10.15 25.66
N PRO A 437 19.44 9.29 26.32
CA PRO A 437 19.47 7.87 26.02
C PRO A 437 18.08 7.23 26.13
N LEU A 438 17.79 6.30 25.21
CA LEU A 438 16.61 5.45 25.30
C LEU A 438 16.81 4.44 26.44
N ASP A 439 15.90 4.44 27.42
CA ASP A 439 15.94 3.47 28.50
C ASP A 439 15.51 2.06 28.02
N GLU A 440 15.95 1.02 28.73
CA GLU A 440 15.66 -0.37 28.38
C GLU A 440 14.15 -0.67 28.32
N GLY A 441 13.35 -0.02 29.17
CA GLY A 441 11.90 -0.17 29.18
C GLY A 441 11.26 0.36 27.89
N TYR A 442 11.72 1.51 27.42
CA TYR A 442 11.28 2.11 26.16
C TYR A 442 11.69 1.28 24.95
N VAL A 443 12.92 0.75 24.92
CA VAL A 443 13.39 -0.14 23.85
C VAL A 443 12.56 -1.42 23.81
N LYS A 444 12.25 -2.00 24.98
CA LYS A 444 11.36 -3.17 25.08
C LYS A 444 9.97 -2.86 24.51
N PHE A 445 9.39 -1.72 24.89
CA PHE A 445 8.10 -1.25 24.41
C PHE A 445 8.06 -1.10 22.88
N LEU A 446 9.07 -0.48 22.27
CA LEU A 446 9.18 -0.38 20.81
C LEU A 446 9.24 -1.76 20.15
N GLY A 447 10.01 -2.69 20.72
CA GLY A 447 10.08 -4.07 20.26
C GLY A 447 8.72 -4.78 20.34
N ASP A 448 7.98 -4.57 21.42
CA ASP A 448 6.63 -5.15 21.62
C ASP A 448 5.65 -4.63 20.57
N ILE A 449 5.67 -3.32 20.28
CA ILE A 449 4.84 -2.69 19.23
C ILE A 449 5.11 -3.29 17.85
N LEU A 450 6.39 -3.41 17.48
CA LEU A 450 6.77 -3.96 16.18
C LEU A 450 6.40 -5.45 16.06
N CYS A 451 6.62 -6.24 17.11
CA CYS A 451 6.25 -7.66 17.12
C CYS A 451 4.73 -7.83 17.02
N HIS A 452 3.96 -7.02 17.75
CA HIS A 452 2.49 -7.04 17.71
C HIS A 452 1.94 -6.70 16.31
N LEU A 453 2.55 -5.71 15.64
CA LEU A 453 2.22 -5.36 14.27
C LEU A 453 2.41 -6.56 13.32
N MET A 454 3.49 -7.33 13.50
CA MET A 454 3.78 -8.50 12.67
C MET A 454 2.88 -9.69 12.97
N THR A 455 2.43 -9.84 14.22
CA THR A 455 1.38 -10.81 14.58
C THR A 455 0.07 -10.50 13.87
N ALA A 456 -0.30 -9.22 13.75
CA ALA A 456 -1.50 -8.81 13.02
C ALA A 456 -1.34 -8.83 11.48
N TYR A 457 -0.10 -8.87 10.96
CA TYR A 457 0.24 -8.69 9.54
C TYR A 457 -0.61 -9.49 8.52
N PRO A 458 -0.91 -10.79 8.74
CA PRO A 458 -1.70 -11.60 7.80
C PRO A 458 -3.12 -11.07 7.62
N GLN A 459 -3.66 -10.39 8.63
CA GLN A 459 -5.05 -9.92 8.66
C GLN A 459 -5.22 -8.55 7.99
N PHE A 460 -4.12 -7.88 7.61
CA PHE A 460 -4.20 -6.62 6.87
C PHE A 460 -4.57 -6.87 5.40
N LEU A 461 -5.36 -5.94 4.86
CA LEU A 461 -5.61 -5.90 3.42
C LEU A 461 -4.29 -5.71 2.66
N TRP A 462 -4.17 -6.30 1.47
CA TRP A 462 -2.97 -6.20 0.63
C TRP A 462 -2.43 -4.76 0.48
N LYS A 463 -3.34 -3.78 0.29
CA LYS A 463 -2.97 -2.35 0.17
C LYS A 463 -2.39 -1.76 1.45
N SER A 464 -2.84 -2.24 2.62
CA SER A 464 -2.37 -1.80 3.93
C SER A 464 -1.03 -2.45 4.30
N LYS A 465 -0.73 -3.65 3.77
CA LYS A 465 0.57 -4.33 3.97
C LYS A 465 1.77 -3.48 3.50
N VAL A 466 1.63 -2.72 2.40
CA VAL A 466 2.67 -1.78 1.93
C VAL A 466 2.97 -0.68 2.95
N MET A 467 1.92 -0.17 3.63
CA MET A 467 2.10 0.85 4.66
C MET A 467 2.76 0.29 5.92
N VAL A 468 2.53 -0.99 6.25
CA VAL A 468 3.26 -1.69 7.32
C VAL A 468 4.76 -1.65 7.04
N HIS A 469 5.18 -1.96 5.80
CA HIS A 469 6.58 -1.95 5.39
C HIS A 469 7.22 -0.57 5.62
N LYS A 470 6.55 0.49 5.16
CA LYS A 470 7.01 1.87 5.36
C LYS A 470 7.12 2.25 6.84
N SER A 471 6.13 1.90 7.66
CA SER A 471 6.15 2.21 9.10
C SER A 471 7.27 1.49 9.84
N VAL A 472 7.51 0.20 9.55
CA VAL A 472 8.61 -0.58 10.15
C VAL A 472 9.96 0.01 9.74
N ALA A 473 10.15 0.29 8.44
CA ALA A 473 11.39 0.88 7.93
C ALA A 473 11.68 2.24 8.58
N ALA A 474 10.66 3.09 8.77
CA ALA A 474 10.80 4.40 9.41
C ALA A 474 11.31 4.29 10.86
N VAL A 475 10.77 3.37 11.66
CA VAL A 475 11.22 3.17 13.06
C VAL A 475 12.64 2.63 13.12
N ILE A 476 12.96 1.62 12.32
CA ILE A 476 14.32 1.04 12.31
C ILE A 476 15.32 2.08 11.80
N SER A 477 14.96 2.89 10.81
CA SER A 477 15.81 4.00 10.34
C SER A 477 16.01 5.07 11.41
N ALA A 478 14.96 5.44 12.16
CA ALA A 478 15.06 6.38 13.27
C ALA A 478 15.95 5.86 14.40
N LEU A 479 15.96 4.53 14.60
CA LEU A 479 16.82 3.90 15.57
C LEU A 479 18.25 3.73 15.07
N SER A 480 18.54 3.74 13.77
CA SER A 480 19.87 3.38 13.19
C SER A 480 21.10 4.08 13.80
N SER A 481 20.94 5.28 14.37
CA SER A 481 22.00 6.03 15.07
C SER A 481 22.24 5.56 16.52
N TRP A 482 21.43 4.62 17.02
CA TRP A 482 21.42 4.16 18.40
C TRP A 482 22.04 2.77 18.54
N THR A 483 22.79 2.56 19.63
CA THR A 483 23.42 1.27 19.94
C THR A 483 22.41 0.15 20.23
N VAL A 484 21.15 0.50 20.51
CA VAL A 484 20.06 -0.44 20.83
C VAL A 484 19.37 -1.04 19.61
N VAL A 485 19.75 -0.63 18.39
CA VAL A 485 19.20 -1.15 17.13
C VAL A 485 19.38 -2.63 16.98
N ASP A 486 20.62 -3.11 17.10
CA ASP A 486 20.96 -4.49 16.77
C ASP A 486 20.14 -5.49 17.62
N PRO A 487 20.04 -5.33 18.97
CA PRO A 487 19.18 -6.19 19.79
C PRO A 487 17.69 -6.12 19.44
N LEU A 488 17.18 -4.93 19.11
CA LEU A 488 15.76 -4.73 18.80
C LEU A 488 15.39 -5.32 17.44
N VAL A 489 16.22 -5.09 16.42
CA VAL A 489 16.06 -5.69 15.08
C VAL A 489 16.19 -7.19 15.18
N ASP A 490 17.16 -7.70 15.93
CA ASP A 490 17.34 -9.13 16.17
C ASP A 490 16.09 -9.79 16.77
N ARG A 491 15.47 -9.15 17.76
CA ARG A 491 14.23 -9.61 18.36
C ARG A 491 13.08 -9.60 17.35
N PHE A 492 12.93 -8.50 16.62
CA PHE A 492 11.87 -8.31 15.62
C PHE A 492 11.95 -9.34 14.48
N VAL A 493 13.16 -9.55 13.93
CA VAL A 493 13.43 -10.50 12.86
C VAL A 493 13.16 -11.92 13.34
N LEU A 494 13.64 -12.29 14.53
CA LEU A 494 13.38 -13.61 15.11
C LEU A 494 11.87 -13.88 15.26
N HIS A 495 11.13 -12.93 15.84
CA HIS A 495 9.67 -13.05 16.00
C HIS A 495 8.97 -13.26 14.65
N THR A 496 9.31 -12.43 13.66
CA THR A 496 8.71 -12.51 12.33
C THR A 496 9.06 -13.81 11.60
N LEU A 497 10.30 -14.31 11.74
CA LEU A 497 10.72 -15.60 11.20
C LEU A 497 9.94 -16.74 11.83
N MET A 498 9.76 -16.73 13.15
CA MET A 498 8.98 -17.76 13.85
C MET A 498 7.53 -17.79 13.35
N LEU A 499 6.89 -16.63 13.18
CA LEU A 499 5.55 -16.52 12.57
C LEU A 499 5.51 -17.05 11.14
N SER A 500 6.58 -16.85 10.37
CA SER A 500 6.66 -17.31 8.97
C SER A 500 6.86 -18.83 8.88
N ILE A 501 7.67 -19.41 9.76
CA ILE A 501 8.06 -20.84 9.75
C ILE A 501 7.01 -21.73 10.42
N SER A 502 6.34 -21.26 11.49
CA SER A 502 5.29 -22.01 12.21
C SER A 502 4.04 -22.32 11.36
N ASN A 503 4.00 -21.79 10.15
CA ASN A 503 2.87 -21.81 9.22
C ASN A 503 3.06 -22.81 8.05
N ALA A 504 4.12 -23.61 8.09
CA ALA A 504 4.40 -24.63 7.09
C ALA A 504 3.58 -25.91 7.35
N THR A 505 2.34 -25.95 6.87
CA THR A 505 1.68 -27.23 6.55
C THR A 505 1.14 -27.16 5.13
N ASP A 506 1.74 -27.96 4.26
CA ASP A 506 1.39 -28.10 2.84
C ASP A 506 -0.01 -28.71 2.68
N PRO A 507 -0.99 -28.02 2.06
CA PRO A 507 -2.30 -28.58 1.79
C PRO A 507 -2.29 -29.67 0.70
N ASP A 508 -1.22 -29.82 -0.08
CA ASP A 508 -1.19 -30.81 -1.17
C ASP A 508 -1.01 -32.26 -0.66
N HIS A 509 -0.63 -32.45 0.61
CA HIS A 509 -0.70 -33.77 1.25
C HIS A 509 -2.11 -34.18 1.70
N THR A 510 -3.09 -33.26 1.69
CA THR A 510 -4.47 -33.54 2.12
C THR A 510 -5.44 -33.99 1.02
N MET A 511 -5.09 -33.88 -0.27
CA MET A 511 -6.03 -34.23 -1.37
C MET A 511 -5.65 -35.44 -2.25
N GLN A 512 -4.51 -36.10 -2.03
CA GLN A 512 -4.12 -37.26 -2.86
C GLN A 512 -4.40 -38.65 -2.26
N GLN A 513 -4.94 -38.75 -1.04
CA GLN A 513 -5.31 -40.06 -0.47
C GLN A 513 -6.81 -40.34 -0.37
N ASP A 514 -7.69 -39.38 -0.70
CA ASP A 514 -9.13 -39.49 -0.44
C ASP A 514 -9.98 -39.88 -1.66
N THR A 515 -9.46 -40.74 -2.55
CA THR A 515 -10.31 -41.31 -3.62
C THR A 515 -10.01 -42.77 -3.99
N ARG A 516 -9.32 -43.53 -3.13
CA ARG A 516 -9.13 -44.98 -3.35
C ARG A 516 -9.40 -45.91 -2.16
N ALA A 517 -9.84 -45.43 -0.99
CA ALA A 517 -10.01 -46.27 0.19
C ALA A 517 -11.42 -46.29 0.84
N VAL A 518 -12.48 -45.77 0.19
CA VAL A 518 -13.84 -45.75 0.77
C VAL A 518 -14.77 -46.86 0.24
N VAL A 519 -14.24 -47.87 -0.45
CA VAL A 519 -15.04 -49.05 -0.79
C VAL A 519 -14.26 -50.29 -0.40
N TYR A 520 -14.37 -50.70 0.87
CA TYR A 520 -14.75 -52.04 1.31
C TYR A 520 -14.46 -52.28 2.80
N ARG A 521 -15.52 -52.68 3.53
CA ARG A 521 -15.56 -53.46 4.80
C ARG A 521 -15.49 -52.71 6.15
N LEU A 522 -16.70 -52.49 6.68
CA LEU A 522 -17.26 -53.01 7.94
C LEU A 522 -16.42 -53.05 9.23
N ARG A 523 -16.99 -52.39 10.25
CA ARG A 523 -17.12 -52.78 11.69
C ARG A 523 -15.88 -53.36 12.37
N THR A 524 -15.28 -52.59 13.29
CA THR A 524 -15.33 -52.80 14.75
C THR A 524 -14.46 -51.77 15.49
N SER A 525 -14.84 -51.48 16.74
CA SER A 525 -14.13 -50.75 17.81
C SER A 525 -14.00 -49.22 17.73
N ASP A 526 -14.65 -48.58 18.70
CA ASP A 526 -14.44 -47.22 19.18
C ASP A 526 -12.96 -46.96 19.52
N ALA A 527 -12.23 -46.21 18.69
CA ALA A 527 -11.00 -45.46 19.06
C ALA A 527 -10.34 -44.69 17.87
N ALA A 528 -11.08 -44.27 16.83
CA ALA A 528 -10.47 -43.76 15.59
C ALA A 528 -10.79 -42.29 15.26
N TRP A 529 -11.02 -41.42 16.25
CA TRP A 529 -11.28 -39.97 16.03
C TRP A 529 -10.18 -39.03 16.53
N LEU A 530 -8.97 -39.52 16.80
CA LEU A 530 -7.90 -38.72 17.43
C LEU A 530 -6.53 -38.76 16.73
N TYR A 531 -6.49 -39.02 15.42
CA TYR A 531 -5.23 -38.95 14.66
C TYR A 531 -5.11 -37.67 13.83
N LEU A 532 -4.17 -36.83 14.29
CA LEU A 532 -3.32 -35.89 13.54
C LEU A 532 -4.00 -34.70 12.84
N ARG A 533 -4.46 -33.73 13.64
CA ARG A 533 -4.34 -32.30 13.29
C ARG A 533 -3.03 -31.78 13.88
N GLN A 534 -2.01 -31.57 13.06
CA GLN A 534 -0.80 -30.85 13.48
C GLN A 534 -1.14 -29.36 13.56
N VAL A 535 -1.34 -28.87 14.78
CA VAL A 535 -1.55 -27.46 15.07
C VAL A 535 -0.29 -26.94 15.76
N ILE A 536 0.42 -26.02 15.12
CA ILE A 536 1.58 -25.35 15.72
C ILE A 536 1.07 -24.15 16.53
N TYR A 537 1.57 -24.02 17.75
CA TYR A 537 1.24 -22.95 18.68
C TYR A 537 2.37 -21.92 18.74
N HIS A 538 2.02 -20.64 18.83
CA HIS A 538 3.00 -19.56 19.00
C HIS A 538 3.77 -19.72 20.34
N PRO A 539 5.11 -19.67 20.36
CA PRO A 539 5.89 -19.95 21.58
C PRO A 539 5.67 -18.91 22.70
N ASP A 540 5.45 -17.64 22.35
CA ASP A 540 5.23 -16.59 23.36
C ASP A 540 3.75 -16.33 23.73
N THR A 541 2.79 -16.63 22.85
CA THR A 541 1.36 -16.29 23.06
C THR A 541 0.45 -17.51 23.25
N GLY A 542 0.91 -18.71 22.87
CA GLY A 542 0.14 -19.94 23.01
C GLY A 542 -1.08 -20.06 22.08
N GLU A 543 -1.22 -19.18 21.07
CA GLU A 543 -2.34 -19.20 20.13
C GLU A 543 -2.14 -20.21 18.98
N ILE A 544 -3.24 -20.77 18.48
CA ILE A 544 -3.31 -21.66 17.31
C ILE A 544 -3.11 -20.82 16.03
N VAL A 545 -2.11 -21.15 15.22
CA VAL A 545 -1.79 -20.39 13.99
C VAL A 545 -2.10 -21.23 12.76
N THR A 546 -3.00 -20.75 11.89
CA THR A 546 -3.52 -21.49 10.71
C THR A 546 -3.33 -20.74 9.38
N ASN A 547 -2.42 -19.77 9.31
CA ASN A 547 -2.25 -18.95 8.10
C ASN A 547 -1.12 -19.52 7.23
N LEU A 548 -1.27 -19.47 5.91
CA LEU A 548 -0.32 -20.04 4.95
C LEU A 548 0.97 -19.20 4.84
N LEU A 549 2.11 -19.87 4.60
CA LEU A 549 3.45 -19.29 4.41
C LEU A 549 3.49 -18.05 3.47
N TYR A 550 2.59 -17.99 2.50
CA TYR A 550 2.48 -16.93 1.49
C TYR A 550 2.21 -15.53 2.06
N ASP A 551 1.61 -15.44 3.26
CA ASP A 551 1.19 -14.14 3.78
C ASP A 551 2.35 -13.21 4.14
N TYR A 552 3.51 -13.76 4.51
CA TYR A 552 4.72 -13.03 4.90
C TYR A 552 5.78 -12.93 3.79
N GLU A 553 5.65 -13.65 2.66
CA GLU A 553 6.59 -13.56 1.52
C GLU A 553 6.71 -12.11 1.04
N GLY A 554 5.57 -11.42 0.90
CA GLY A 554 5.53 -10.02 0.50
C GLY A 554 6.22 -9.07 1.48
N PHE A 555 6.27 -9.42 2.77
CA PHE A 555 7.01 -8.66 3.79
C PHE A 555 8.51 -8.83 3.62
N TRP A 556 8.99 -10.07 3.54
CA TRP A 556 10.42 -10.35 3.38
C TRP A 556 10.97 -9.78 2.07
N LEU A 557 10.23 -9.91 0.97
CA LEU A 557 10.60 -9.30 -0.30
C LEU A 557 10.65 -7.77 -0.20
N ALA A 558 9.66 -7.14 0.43
CA ALA A 558 9.67 -5.69 0.61
C ALA A 558 10.86 -5.22 1.45
N LEU A 559 11.22 -5.93 2.52
CA LEU A 559 12.40 -5.63 3.33
C LEU A 559 13.70 -5.76 2.52
N LEU A 560 13.82 -6.80 1.68
CA LEU A 560 14.99 -7.01 0.82
C LEU A 560 15.08 -5.97 -0.30
N HIS A 561 13.93 -5.48 -0.78
CA HIS A 561 13.80 -4.45 -1.82
C HIS A 561 13.71 -3.02 -1.27
N CYS A 562 13.93 -2.79 0.03
CA CYS A 562 14.18 -1.44 0.57
C CYS A 562 15.52 -0.91 0.01
N HIS A 563 15.54 -0.59 -1.28
CA HIS A 563 16.53 0.30 -1.85
C HIS A 563 16.26 1.70 -1.32
N THR A 564 17.34 2.36 -0.92
CA THR A 564 17.39 3.80 -0.68
C THR A 564 16.98 4.53 -1.95
N GLU A 565 15.68 4.79 -2.13
CA GLU A 565 15.24 5.97 -2.86
C GLU A 565 15.69 7.17 -2.02
N THR A 566 16.91 7.64 -2.34
CA THR A 566 17.48 8.95 -2.06
C THR A 566 16.79 9.76 -0.95
N LEU A 567 17.34 9.64 0.27
CA LEU A 567 17.50 10.82 1.11
C LEU A 567 18.25 11.86 0.27
N VAL A 568 17.56 12.91 -0.12
CA VAL A 568 18.18 14.12 -0.65
C VAL A 568 19.27 14.51 0.34
N GLU A 569 20.52 14.46 -0.09
CA GLU A 569 21.63 15.05 0.66
C GLU A 569 21.28 16.51 0.96
N PRO A 570 21.43 16.99 2.20
CA PRO A 570 21.33 18.41 2.45
C PRO A 570 22.46 19.09 1.67
N THR A 571 22.10 19.86 0.65
CA THR A 571 23.02 20.74 -0.06
C THR A 571 23.79 21.56 0.97
N PRO A 572 25.12 21.46 1.06
CA PRO A 572 25.86 22.29 1.99
C PRO A 572 25.79 23.73 1.48
N VAL A 573 25.17 24.59 2.29
CA VAL A 573 25.21 26.03 2.09
C VAL A 573 26.69 26.45 2.15
N LEU A 574 27.20 26.94 1.02
CA LEU A 574 28.50 27.60 0.93
C LEU A 574 28.46 28.87 1.79
N SER A 575 28.89 28.77 3.05
CA SER A 575 29.31 29.94 3.84
C SER A 575 30.80 30.14 3.64
N THR A 576 31.15 31.12 2.80
CA THR A 576 32.48 31.72 2.79
C THR A 576 32.77 32.33 4.15
N ASN A 577 33.83 31.87 4.84
CA ASN A 577 34.83 32.71 5.53
C ASN A 577 35.88 31.81 6.20
N GLY A 578 37.14 32.09 5.90
CA GLY A 578 38.28 31.31 6.38
C GLY A 578 38.69 31.66 7.82
N ASN A 579 39.21 30.65 8.52
CA ASN A 579 40.55 30.70 9.09
C ASN A 579 40.97 29.30 9.54
N ASN A 580 42.24 28.98 9.30
CA ASN A 580 42.92 27.76 9.73
C ASN A 580 42.83 27.59 11.25
N ASP A 581 42.52 26.40 11.74
CA ASP A 581 43.23 25.75 12.84
C ASP A 581 42.74 24.30 13.09
N VAL A 582 43.70 23.36 13.04
CA VAL A 582 43.78 22.02 13.64
C VAL A 582 42.60 21.05 13.42
N GLU A 583 42.80 20.09 12.51
CA GLU A 583 42.00 18.86 12.38
C GLU A 583 42.09 18.01 13.67
N MET A 584 41.06 18.10 14.52
CA MET A 584 40.67 17.01 15.42
C MET A 584 39.77 16.07 14.63
N LYS A 585 40.24 14.83 14.39
CA LYS A 585 39.46 13.76 13.77
C LYS A 585 38.15 13.53 14.54
N GLU A 586 37.03 13.93 13.94
CA GLU A 586 35.70 13.44 14.34
C GLU A 586 35.59 11.94 14.05
N PRO A 587 34.93 11.15 14.91
CA PRO A 587 34.73 9.73 14.67
C PRO A 587 33.82 9.52 13.46
N THR A 588 34.35 8.78 12.49
CA THR A 588 33.70 8.38 11.24
C THR A 588 32.47 7.53 11.54
N VAL A 589 31.28 8.14 11.57
CA VAL A 589 30.00 7.40 11.58
C VAL A 589 29.74 6.91 10.16
N VAL A 590 30.32 5.76 9.82
CA VAL A 590 29.94 5.00 8.63
C VAL A 590 28.57 4.39 8.90
N GLY A 591 27.50 5.09 8.52
CA GLY A 591 26.13 4.61 8.68
C GLY A 591 25.93 3.29 7.92
N ARG A 592 25.58 2.21 8.64
CA ARG A 592 25.15 0.95 8.01
C ARG A 592 23.78 1.19 7.37
N THR A 593 23.59 0.76 6.12
CA THR A 593 22.28 0.83 5.47
C THR A 593 21.29 -0.11 6.17
N LEU A 594 20.02 0.30 6.26
CA LEU A 594 18.93 -0.48 6.87
C LEU A 594 18.84 -1.91 6.33
N GLN A 595 19.07 -2.06 5.03
CA GLN A 595 19.12 -3.34 4.34
C GLN A 595 20.20 -4.27 4.92
N VAL A 596 21.41 -3.75 5.19
CA VAL A 596 22.52 -4.54 5.74
C VAL A 596 22.19 -5.01 7.15
N ILE A 597 21.64 -4.15 8.01
CA ILE A 597 21.27 -4.50 9.39
C ILE A 597 20.22 -5.62 9.39
N LEU A 598 19.20 -5.50 8.55
CA LEU A 598 18.11 -6.49 8.46
C LEU A 598 18.59 -7.82 7.85
N VAL A 599 19.40 -7.79 6.80
CA VAL A 599 19.93 -9.00 6.16
C VAL A 599 20.87 -9.75 7.10
N ASP A 600 21.79 -9.05 7.76
CA ASP A 600 22.71 -9.65 8.73
C ASP A 600 21.94 -10.33 9.87
N SER A 601 20.97 -9.61 10.45
CA SER A 601 20.10 -10.16 11.48
C SER A 601 19.31 -11.37 10.97
N THR A 602 18.75 -11.31 9.75
CA THR A 602 18.00 -12.43 9.16
C THR A 602 18.88 -13.67 9.01
N ILE A 603 20.08 -13.54 8.46
CA ILE A 603 21.03 -14.66 8.29
C ILE A 603 21.39 -15.23 9.67
N LYS A 604 21.77 -14.38 10.61
CA LYS A 604 22.14 -14.75 11.98
C LYS A 604 21.01 -15.52 12.68
N ARG A 605 19.76 -15.07 12.54
CA ARG A 605 18.60 -15.67 13.19
C ARG A 605 18.17 -16.98 12.52
N VAL A 606 18.23 -17.08 11.20
CA VAL A 606 17.98 -18.34 10.48
C VAL A 606 19.00 -19.41 10.90
N LEU A 607 20.30 -19.09 10.90
CA LEU A 607 21.35 -20.02 11.37
C LEU A 607 21.14 -20.40 12.83
N GLY A 608 20.77 -19.44 13.68
CA GLY A 608 20.43 -19.67 15.08
C GLY A 608 19.28 -20.65 15.25
N ILE A 609 18.17 -20.47 14.52
CA ILE A 609 17.02 -21.37 14.54
C ILE A 609 17.47 -22.78 14.12
N ILE A 610 18.14 -22.92 12.96
CA ILE A 610 18.60 -24.23 12.45
C ILE A 610 19.48 -24.95 13.48
N SER A 611 20.39 -24.24 14.14
CA SER A 611 21.28 -24.82 15.16
C SER A 611 20.56 -25.34 16.41
N GLN A 612 19.34 -24.85 16.68
CA GLN A 612 18.52 -25.22 17.83
C GLN A 612 17.45 -26.25 17.48
N LEU A 613 17.20 -26.50 16.20
CA LEU A 613 16.24 -27.51 15.77
C LEU A 613 16.80 -28.90 16.01
N ASN A 614 16.08 -29.70 16.80
CA ASN A 614 16.36 -31.12 16.91
C ASN A 614 15.86 -31.84 15.64
N LEU A 615 16.73 -31.96 14.65
CA LEU A 615 16.48 -32.68 13.40
C LEU A 615 16.85 -34.17 13.48
N SER A 616 17.01 -34.72 14.69
CA SER A 616 17.34 -36.14 14.83
C SER A 616 16.17 -37.03 14.43
N TYR A 617 16.45 -38.01 13.56
CA TYR A 617 15.51 -39.04 13.19
C TYR A 617 15.68 -40.22 14.14
N GLN A 618 14.65 -40.52 14.95
CA GLN A 618 14.62 -41.77 15.71
C GLN A 618 14.15 -42.89 14.79
N PHE A 619 14.97 -43.94 14.66
CA PHE A 619 14.62 -45.16 13.95
C PHE A 619 13.77 -46.03 14.87
N ASP A 620 12.48 -46.19 14.56
CA ASP A 620 11.57 -47.01 15.37
C ASP A 620 11.88 -48.50 15.15
N LEU A 621 12.57 -49.11 16.11
CA LEU A 621 12.96 -50.52 16.10
C LEU A 621 11.79 -51.48 16.46
N GLN A 622 10.60 -50.97 16.78
CA GLN A 622 9.50 -51.82 17.27
C GLN A 622 8.68 -52.54 16.19
N GLN A 623 8.93 -52.36 14.89
CA GLN A 623 8.26 -53.12 13.83
C GLN A 623 9.01 -54.36 13.31
N LYS A 624 9.91 -54.95 14.11
CA LYS A 624 10.64 -56.17 13.71
C LYS A 624 10.10 -57.50 14.25
N THR A 625 8.89 -57.52 14.82
CA THR A 625 8.23 -58.78 15.21
C THR A 625 6.76 -58.80 14.82
N ASN A 626 6.50 -58.79 13.51
CA ASN A 626 5.52 -59.65 12.84
C ASN A 626 5.15 -59.06 11.47
N TYR A 627 5.23 -59.92 10.45
CA TYR A 627 4.96 -59.73 9.03
C TYR A 627 6.13 -59.28 8.15
N GLU A 628 6.61 -60.28 7.40
CA GLU A 628 7.53 -60.19 6.28
C GLU A 628 6.98 -59.29 5.14
N LYS A 629 7.91 -58.60 4.47
CA LYS A 629 7.80 -57.96 3.15
C LYS A 629 6.91 -56.71 3.02
N ILE A 630 7.35 -55.58 3.58
CA ILE A 630 7.33 -54.28 2.86
C ILE A 630 8.65 -53.53 3.16
N THR A 631 9.52 -53.44 2.15
CA THR A 631 10.65 -52.51 2.11
C THR A 631 10.14 -51.09 1.91
N THR A 632 10.05 -50.33 3.02
CA THR A 632 10.39 -48.91 3.21
C THR A 632 9.76 -48.48 4.54
N GLY A 633 10.37 -48.90 5.64
CA GLY A 633 10.02 -48.44 6.98
C GLY A 633 10.62 -47.06 7.23
N TYR A 634 9.87 -46.02 6.92
CA TYR A 634 10.02 -44.69 7.53
C TYR A 634 8.61 -44.22 7.91
N LEU A 635 8.35 -44.16 9.21
CA LEU A 635 7.20 -43.47 9.77
C LEU A 635 7.75 -42.31 10.60
N SER A 636 7.38 -41.08 10.26
CA SER A 636 7.79 -39.88 10.99
C SER A 636 7.07 -39.83 12.34
N THR A 637 7.66 -40.40 13.39
CA THR A 637 7.27 -40.07 14.76
C THR A 637 7.90 -38.72 15.13
N LEU A 638 7.20 -37.64 14.77
CA LEU A 638 7.49 -36.28 15.25
C LEU A 638 7.13 -36.21 16.74
N THR A 639 8.09 -36.52 17.61
CA THR A 639 8.03 -36.12 19.02
C THR A 639 7.99 -34.60 19.09
N SER A 640 6.84 -34.05 19.49
CA SER A 640 6.61 -32.69 20.00
C SER A 640 7.74 -31.67 19.76
N PHE A 641 7.49 -30.67 18.90
CA PHE A 641 8.31 -29.46 18.80
C PHE A 641 8.39 -28.77 20.18
N LYS A 642 9.45 -29.06 20.94
CA LYS A 642 9.82 -28.29 22.13
C LYS A 642 11.07 -27.50 21.81
N LEU A 643 10.89 -26.19 21.61
CA LEU A 643 11.98 -25.22 21.70
C LEU A 643 12.48 -25.25 23.16
N ILE A 644 13.67 -25.78 23.39
CA ILE A 644 14.34 -25.67 24.69
C ILE A 644 15.00 -24.29 24.71
N VAL A 645 14.27 -23.29 25.18
CA VAL A 645 14.86 -22.00 25.56
C VAL A 645 15.21 -22.09 27.04
N PRO A 646 16.49 -21.92 27.45
CA PRO A 646 16.84 -21.86 28.87
C PRO A 646 16.35 -20.53 29.45
N MET A 647 15.21 -20.54 30.14
CA MET A 647 14.82 -19.41 31.00
C MET A 647 15.72 -19.37 32.25
N ARG A 648 16.49 -18.30 32.41
CA ARG A 648 16.91 -17.85 33.75
C ARG A 648 15.71 -17.15 34.38
N THR A 649 14.94 -17.89 35.16
CA THR A 649 13.92 -17.35 36.06
C THR A 649 14.63 -16.66 37.23
N THR A 650 14.55 -15.34 37.29
CA THR A 650 14.76 -14.59 38.53
C THR A 650 13.58 -14.87 39.46
N ALA A 651 13.83 -15.64 40.51
CA ALA A 651 12.89 -15.90 41.57
C ALA A 651 12.59 -14.60 42.34
N TYR A 652 11.35 -14.13 42.29
CA TYR A 652 10.81 -13.24 43.32
C TYR A 652 10.11 -14.11 44.37
N CYS A 653 10.75 -14.24 45.53
CA CYS A 653 10.14 -14.74 46.74
C CYS A 653 9.00 -13.80 47.17
N THR A 654 7.77 -14.30 47.25
CA THR A 654 6.74 -13.77 48.14
C THR A 654 6.36 -14.85 49.13
N SER A 655 6.93 -14.73 50.32
CA SER A 655 6.51 -15.43 51.53
C SER A 655 5.15 -14.90 51.98
N ARG A 656 4.17 -15.78 52.18
CA ARG A 656 3.17 -15.66 53.24
C ARG A 656 2.64 -17.06 53.62
N PRO A 657 2.56 -17.38 54.92
CA PRO A 657 2.04 -18.66 55.41
C PRO A 657 0.52 -18.56 55.58
N HIS A 658 -0.20 -19.64 55.28
CA HIS A 658 -1.49 -19.86 55.92
C HIS A 658 -1.72 -21.36 56.16
N ASP A 659 -2.07 -21.61 57.41
CA ASP A 659 -2.20 -22.87 58.10
C ASP A 659 -3.27 -23.81 57.53
N TYR A 660 -2.98 -25.09 57.74
CA TYR A 660 -3.90 -26.21 57.65
C TYR A 660 -5.05 -26.07 58.65
N ALA A 661 -6.28 -26.20 58.16
CA ALA A 661 -7.37 -26.83 58.88
C ALA A 661 -8.34 -27.49 57.88
N GLN A 662 -8.32 -28.82 57.84
CA GLN A 662 -9.46 -29.67 57.47
C GLN A 662 -10.10 -30.17 58.78
N PRO A 663 -11.27 -30.82 58.77
CA PRO A 663 -12.49 -30.58 57.97
C PRO A 663 -13.75 -30.53 58.87
N ASP A 664 -14.89 -30.20 58.25
CA ASP A 664 -16.14 -31.00 58.32
C ASP A 664 -16.79 -30.98 56.93
#